data_AF-A0A962EIZ3-F1
#
_entry.id   AF-A0A962EIZ3-F1
#
_cell.length_a   1.000
_cell.length_b   1.000
_cell.length_c   1.000
_cell.angle_alpha   90.00
_cell.angle_beta   90.00
_cell.angle_gamma   90.00
#
_symmetry.space_group_name_H-M   'P 1'
#
loop_
_entity.id
_entity.type
_entity.pdbx_description
1 polymer ?
#
loop_
_entity_poly.entity_id
_entity_poly.type
_entity_poly.pdbx_seq_one_letter_code
_entity_poly.pdbx_strand_id
1 'polypeptide(L)'
;MRSYSAARRRHPLFVSKLRKSMLLASLLLSVSVHALDTDGDGFADSVDLFPLDPSLPVVVPMQLHAGDNAGDQLGWAVAGLGDTNGDGYDDYIAGACRDATNGSNAGMARVFSGVDGSVLYNWYGAAADDGLGCAVSGAGDINQDGYADVLVGIYGDDSAGSNRGSAVVYSGIDGSELYHFYGVADGDNFGYAVSKAGDMNVDGYPDVVVGSFSDALGYDVGSARVFSGKDGSALFTSFGVNIEDHLGQSVSDVGDLNGDGYDEVLVGVRYDDTFGTDAGSARVINGKTGAMLYLFFGEAAGDVFGTAVAGIGDANGDGVNDLIVGGHLNDNVAPSAGMVRVYNGATGAVMHTLYGSAENDFFGQAVSGAGDMNGDGYDDFLVGARYADNNGSASGSAFLYSGLDASLLYTFNGQNAYDLFGKSVAPAGDTNGDGYADLLVGATQDDNNGAESGSAFLFSFGPAGLDSDGDGVSDKLDAFPADPAETTDSDGDGVGDNADAFPNDPAETTDTDGDGVGDNADAFPNDPTETTDSDGDGVGDNADLYPNDPTRWADDSDGDGYNDDVDAFPNDPTEWIDTDGDGIGNNLDDDDDNDGVSDNSVTMISAGDFHTCALDDSGVHCWGRNNYGQSTVPALLNPVAVSAANLHTCALDDSGVHCWGYNYYGQSTVPALLNPVAVSAGGYHNCALDDSGVHCWGSNSDGQTSVPALLNPVAVSAGDYHDCALDDSGVHCWGYNYYGQTTVPASLRSGDNCR
;
A
#
# COMPACT_ATOMS: atom_id res chain seq x y z
N MET A 1 19.24 16.17 -92.41
CA MET A 1 19.71 17.55 -92.09
C MET A 1 19.70 17.71 -90.57
N ARG A 2 20.50 18.65 -90.04
CA ARG A 2 20.59 19.19 -88.64
C ARG A 2 19.34 19.00 -87.75
N SER A 3 19.33 18.98 -86.41
CA SER A 3 20.28 18.87 -85.26
C SER A 3 19.40 18.95 -83.98
N TYR A 4 19.73 18.52 -82.75
CA TYR A 4 20.93 17.91 -82.14
C TYR A 4 20.54 17.12 -80.84
N SER A 5 21.55 16.51 -80.18
CA SER A 5 21.81 16.39 -78.72
C SER A 5 20.69 16.54 -77.66
N ALA A 6 20.65 15.83 -76.51
CA ALA A 6 21.24 14.58 -75.95
C ALA A 6 20.56 14.37 -74.55
N ALA A 7 20.72 13.30 -73.76
CA ALA A 7 21.62 12.15 -73.79
C ALA A 7 20.94 10.90 -73.17
N ARG A 8 21.53 9.72 -73.40
CA ARG A 8 21.09 8.43 -72.82
C ARG A 8 21.67 8.23 -71.41
N ARG A 9 20.94 7.52 -70.54
CA ARG A 9 21.49 6.37 -69.79
C ARG A 9 20.48 5.20 -69.80
N ARG A 10 20.99 3.98 -69.62
CA ARG A 10 20.22 2.72 -69.70
C ARG A 10 20.00 2.13 -68.30
N HIS A 11 18.84 1.50 -68.13
CA HIS A 11 18.52 0.35 -67.25
C HIS A 11 19.58 -0.79 -67.29
N PRO A 12 19.53 -1.86 -66.45
CA PRO A 12 18.37 -2.35 -65.65
C PRO A 12 18.63 -2.90 -64.22
N LEU A 13 17.57 -3.05 -63.39
CA LEU A 13 17.05 -4.35 -62.87
C LEU A 13 16.01 -4.18 -61.73
N PHE A 14 15.29 -5.27 -61.44
CA PHE A 14 14.20 -5.54 -60.47
C PHE A 14 12.77 -5.17 -60.92
N VAL A 15 11.99 -6.10 -61.51
CA VAL A 15 11.18 -7.19 -60.88
C VAL A 15 9.98 -6.59 -60.11
N SER A 16 8.90 -6.19 -60.79
CA SER A 16 7.76 -7.01 -61.29
C SER A 16 6.77 -7.53 -60.24
N LYS A 17 5.53 -7.01 -60.26
CA LYS A 17 4.28 -7.80 -60.41
C LYS A 17 3.09 -6.85 -60.63
N LEU A 18 2.18 -7.22 -61.52
CA LEU A 18 0.90 -6.50 -61.72
C LEU A 18 -0.14 -7.49 -62.27
N ARG A 19 -1.36 -7.39 -61.73
CA ARG A 19 -2.61 -8.10 -62.10
C ARG A 19 -2.75 -9.57 -61.69
N LYS A 20 -3.77 -9.84 -60.86
CA LYS A 20 -5.07 -10.36 -61.33
C LYS A 20 -6.19 -10.09 -60.31
N SER A 21 -7.36 -9.74 -60.81
CA SER A 21 -8.62 -9.67 -60.03
C SER A 21 -9.31 -11.04 -59.98
N MET A 22 -10.34 -11.11 -59.11
CA MET A 22 -11.45 -12.07 -59.05
C MET A 22 -11.24 -13.41 -58.33
N LEU A 23 -12.28 -13.72 -57.52
CA LEU A 23 -12.54 -14.90 -56.68
C LEU A 23 -11.65 -15.09 -55.45
N LEU A 24 -12.10 -14.55 -54.31
CA LEU A 24 -12.72 -15.41 -53.28
C LEU A 24 -13.69 -14.59 -52.42
N ALA A 25 -14.93 -15.06 -52.30
CA ALA A 25 -15.85 -14.72 -51.22
C ALA A 25 -16.12 -16.01 -50.44
N SER A 26 -16.51 -15.87 -49.18
CA SER A 26 -16.89 -16.97 -48.27
C SER A 26 -15.77 -17.96 -47.93
N LEU A 27 -14.92 -17.55 -46.98
CA LEU A 27 -14.52 -18.46 -45.90
C LEU A 27 -14.45 -17.68 -44.58
N LEU A 28 -15.59 -17.56 -43.91
CA LEU A 28 -15.64 -17.25 -42.49
C LEU A 28 -14.98 -18.42 -41.76
N LEU A 29 -13.69 -18.26 -41.42
CA LEU A 29 -13.14 -18.97 -40.29
C LEU A 29 -13.46 -18.12 -39.07
N SER A 30 -14.46 -18.57 -38.31
CA SER A 30 -14.60 -18.20 -36.91
C SER A 30 -13.38 -18.75 -36.17
N VAL A 31 -12.32 -17.94 -36.11
CA VAL A 31 -11.30 -18.11 -35.07
C VAL A 31 -11.97 -17.61 -33.81
N SER A 32 -12.48 -18.53 -32.99
CA SER A 32 -12.80 -18.23 -31.60
C SER A 32 -11.48 -17.87 -30.92
N VAL A 33 -11.20 -16.56 -30.85
CA VAL A 33 -10.19 -16.03 -29.94
C VAL A 33 -10.62 -16.50 -28.56
N HIS A 34 -9.87 -17.46 -28.01
CA HIS A 34 -9.94 -17.72 -26.59
C HIS A 34 -9.13 -16.60 -25.97
N ALA A 35 -9.69 -15.91 -24.98
CA ALA A 35 -8.94 -15.05 -24.07
C ALA A 35 -7.66 -15.77 -23.65
N LEU A 36 -6.54 -15.06 -23.74
CA LEU A 36 -5.22 -15.59 -23.42
C LEU A 36 -4.78 -14.90 -22.15
N ASP A 37 -5.11 -15.53 -21.02
CA ASP A 37 -4.42 -15.39 -19.74
C ASP A 37 -2.92 -15.18 -19.98
N THR A 38 -2.43 -13.95 -19.76
CA THR A 38 -1.08 -13.50 -20.12
C THR A 38 -0.15 -13.30 -18.93
N ASP A 39 -0.70 -13.15 -17.72
CA ASP A 39 0.04 -13.05 -16.45
C ASP A 39 0.07 -14.38 -15.67
N GLY A 40 -0.84 -15.32 -15.96
CA GLY A 40 -0.76 -16.73 -15.56
C GLY A 40 -1.58 -17.11 -14.33
N ASP A 41 -2.57 -16.31 -13.95
CA ASP A 41 -3.37 -16.53 -12.73
C ASP A 41 -4.47 -17.60 -12.90
N GLY A 42 -4.84 -17.92 -14.14
CA GLY A 42 -5.85 -18.93 -14.49
C GLY A 42 -7.27 -18.40 -14.71
N PHE A 43 -7.47 -17.09 -14.68
CA PHE A 43 -8.71 -16.39 -15.03
C PHE A 43 -8.49 -15.52 -16.29
N ALA A 44 -9.59 -14.97 -16.82
CA ALA A 44 -9.52 -13.89 -17.80
C ALA A 44 -10.11 -12.67 -17.10
N ASP A 45 -9.26 -11.69 -16.79
CA ASP A 45 -9.62 -10.54 -15.99
C ASP A 45 -9.79 -9.26 -16.84
N SER A 46 -9.91 -8.11 -16.18
CA SER A 46 -10.16 -6.81 -16.84
C SER A 46 -9.01 -6.26 -17.69
N VAL A 47 -7.83 -6.87 -17.69
CA VAL A 47 -6.63 -6.32 -18.37
C VAL A 47 -6.39 -6.95 -19.75
N ASP A 48 -7.32 -7.78 -20.26
CA ASP A 48 -7.29 -8.37 -21.62
C ASP A 48 -7.63 -7.33 -22.73
N LEU A 49 -7.04 -6.13 -22.61
CA LEU A 49 -7.11 -4.99 -23.51
C LEU A 49 -6.30 -5.28 -24.78
N PHE A 50 -6.95 -5.86 -25.79
CA PHE A 50 -6.45 -5.84 -27.16
C PHE A 50 -7.00 -4.61 -27.91
N PRO A 51 -6.27 -3.48 -27.99
CA PRO A 51 -6.57 -2.48 -29.00
C PRO A 51 -6.46 -3.13 -30.38
N LEU A 52 -7.47 -2.90 -31.23
CA LEU A 52 -7.47 -3.46 -32.59
C LEU A 52 -6.41 -2.81 -33.50
N ASP A 53 -5.86 -1.67 -33.09
CA ASP A 53 -4.73 -0.98 -33.71
C ASP A 53 -3.69 -0.59 -32.63
N PRO A 54 -2.41 -1.02 -32.75
CA PRO A 54 -1.35 -0.65 -31.80
C PRO A 54 -0.91 0.83 -31.84
N SER A 55 -1.59 1.70 -32.61
CA SER A 55 -1.42 3.16 -32.49
C SER A 55 -2.38 3.83 -31.49
N LEU A 56 -3.30 3.10 -30.88
CA LEU A 56 -4.23 3.66 -29.90
C LEU A 56 -3.54 3.88 -28.54
N PRO A 57 -3.93 4.93 -27.78
CA PRO A 57 -3.39 5.21 -26.46
C PRO A 57 -3.68 4.08 -25.46
N VAL A 58 -2.82 3.91 -24.46
CA VAL A 58 -2.97 2.85 -23.46
C VAL A 58 -4.10 3.22 -22.50
N VAL A 59 -4.90 2.23 -22.13
CA VAL A 59 -5.97 2.35 -21.14
C VAL A 59 -5.54 1.62 -19.87
N VAL A 60 -5.64 2.29 -18.71
CA VAL A 60 -5.36 1.70 -17.40
C VAL A 60 -6.60 1.87 -16.52
N PRO A 61 -7.14 0.79 -15.89
CA PRO A 61 -8.18 0.95 -14.88
C PRO A 61 -7.54 1.58 -13.63
N MET A 62 -7.72 2.89 -13.44
CA MET A 62 -7.07 3.65 -12.37
C MET A 62 -7.78 3.44 -11.03
N GLN A 63 -9.12 3.42 -11.00
CA GLN A 63 -9.84 3.39 -9.73
C GLN A 63 -11.23 2.75 -9.79
N LEU A 64 -11.56 2.07 -8.69
CA LEU A 64 -12.84 1.45 -8.42
C LEU A 64 -13.44 2.07 -7.15
N HIS A 65 -14.62 2.68 -7.29
CA HIS A 65 -15.40 3.23 -6.18
C HIS A 65 -16.68 2.44 -6.00
N ALA A 66 -16.76 1.65 -4.93
CA ALA A 66 -17.96 0.89 -4.56
C ALA A 66 -18.90 1.70 -3.65
N GLY A 67 -20.20 1.40 -3.70
CA GLY A 67 -21.20 1.94 -2.77
C GLY A 67 -20.94 1.51 -1.32
N ASP A 68 -21.41 2.28 -0.34
CA ASP A 68 -21.06 2.07 1.07
C ASP A 68 -21.70 0.80 1.66
N ASN A 69 -22.87 0.39 1.14
CA ASN A 69 -23.67 -0.73 1.62
C ASN A 69 -24.33 -1.49 0.46
N ALA A 70 -24.79 -2.70 0.75
CA ALA A 70 -25.61 -3.52 -0.14
C ALA A 70 -26.93 -2.79 -0.52
N GLY A 71 -27.13 -2.58 -1.82
CA GLY A 71 -28.35 -1.98 -2.39
C GLY A 71 -28.30 -0.47 -2.62
N ASP A 72 -27.18 0.21 -2.34
CA ASP A 72 -27.04 1.66 -2.56
C ASP A 72 -27.00 2.03 -4.07
N GLN A 73 -26.49 1.10 -4.90
CA GLN A 73 -26.39 1.20 -6.36
C GLN A 73 -25.58 2.41 -6.86
N LEU A 74 -24.36 2.59 -6.33
CA LEU A 74 -23.40 3.58 -6.84
C LEU A 74 -23.10 3.34 -8.34
N GLY A 75 -22.76 4.40 -9.08
CA GLY A 75 -22.62 4.34 -10.54
C GLY A 75 -23.95 4.37 -11.31
N TRP A 76 -25.07 4.69 -10.65
CA TRP A 76 -26.36 4.85 -11.33
C TRP A 76 -26.35 5.95 -12.40
N ALA A 77 -25.67 7.04 -12.06
CA ALA A 77 -25.23 8.11 -12.93
C ALA A 77 -23.79 8.48 -12.55
N VAL A 78 -23.00 8.90 -13.54
CA VAL A 78 -21.61 9.39 -13.39
C VAL A 78 -21.43 10.62 -14.27
N ALA A 79 -20.54 11.54 -13.88
CA ALA A 79 -20.14 12.68 -14.70
C ALA A 79 -18.77 13.22 -14.26
N GLY A 80 -17.96 13.70 -15.20
CA GLY A 80 -16.90 14.65 -14.93
C GLY A 80 -17.46 16.02 -14.54
N LEU A 81 -16.71 16.75 -13.72
CA LEU A 81 -17.07 18.07 -13.20
C LEU A 81 -16.16 19.17 -13.74
N GLY A 82 -14.88 18.84 -13.94
CA GLY A 82 -13.79 19.81 -13.98
C GLY A 82 -13.14 19.96 -12.60
N ASP A 83 -12.07 20.74 -12.48
CA ASP A 83 -11.43 21.04 -11.18
C ASP A 83 -12.41 21.74 -10.21
N THR A 84 -12.85 21.03 -9.16
CA THR A 84 -13.75 21.57 -8.12
C THR A 84 -13.01 22.06 -6.89
N ASN A 85 -11.76 21.62 -6.67
CA ASN A 85 -11.05 21.81 -5.40
C ASN A 85 -9.80 22.72 -5.49
N GLY A 86 -9.31 22.99 -6.70
CA GLY A 86 -8.20 23.86 -7.05
C GLY A 86 -6.83 23.19 -7.08
N ASP A 87 -6.77 21.87 -7.20
CA ASP A 87 -5.51 21.12 -7.33
C ASP A 87 -4.94 21.13 -8.76
N GLY A 88 -5.76 21.48 -9.75
CA GLY A 88 -5.39 21.57 -11.16
C GLY A 88 -5.76 20.35 -12.02
N TYR A 89 -6.51 19.39 -11.47
CA TYR A 89 -6.94 18.16 -12.12
C TYR A 89 -8.47 18.10 -12.19
N ASP A 90 -9.04 17.38 -13.16
CA ASP A 90 -10.49 17.30 -13.28
C ASP A 90 -11.09 16.31 -12.26
N ASP A 91 -12.09 16.78 -11.50
CA ASP A 91 -12.81 15.96 -10.51
C ASP A 91 -14.06 15.31 -11.12
N TYR A 92 -14.62 14.30 -10.44
CA TYR A 92 -15.78 13.55 -10.93
C TYR A 92 -16.79 13.17 -9.83
N ILE A 93 -18.02 12.89 -10.26
CA ILE A 93 -19.16 12.52 -9.40
C ILE A 93 -19.75 11.17 -9.77
N ALA A 94 -20.12 10.38 -8.76
CA ALA A 94 -20.97 9.21 -8.92
C ALA A 94 -22.21 9.29 -8.01
N GLY A 95 -23.35 8.87 -8.56
CA GLY A 95 -24.64 8.81 -7.88
C GLY A 95 -25.01 7.39 -7.46
N ALA A 96 -25.46 7.23 -6.21
CA ALA A 96 -26.03 6.02 -5.64
C ALA A 96 -27.54 6.25 -5.44
N CYS A 97 -28.31 5.99 -6.49
CA CYS A 97 -29.74 6.34 -6.56
C CYS A 97 -30.62 5.66 -5.50
N ARG A 98 -30.12 4.60 -4.85
CA ARG A 98 -30.87 3.79 -3.88
C ARG A 98 -30.33 3.84 -2.45
N ASP A 99 -29.29 4.63 -2.18
CA ASP A 99 -28.74 4.80 -0.83
C ASP A 99 -29.86 4.94 0.21
N ALA A 100 -29.71 4.17 1.29
CA ALA A 100 -30.72 3.99 2.30
C ALA A 100 -30.50 4.86 3.56
N THR A 101 -29.48 5.73 3.58
CA THR A 101 -28.94 6.38 4.79
C THR A 101 -29.99 7.22 5.52
N ASN A 102 -30.82 7.97 4.79
CA ASN A 102 -31.91 8.79 5.34
C ASN A 102 -33.31 8.20 5.11
N GLY A 103 -33.40 6.98 4.59
CA GLY A 103 -34.65 6.32 4.20
C GLY A 103 -34.45 5.47 2.94
N SER A 104 -35.34 4.51 2.68
CA SER A 104 -35.24 3.66 1.49
C SER A 104 -35.27 4.49 0.21
N ASN A 105 -34.30 4.31 -0.69
CA ASN A 105 -34.15 5.09 -1.91
C ASN A 105 -34.08 6.61 -1.68
N ALA A 106 -33.50 7.06 -0.56
CA ALA A 106 -33.21 8.48 -0.36
C ALA A 106 -32.18 8.97 -1.39
N GLY A 107 -31.18 8.13 -1.65
CA GLY A 107 -30.14 8.38 -2.65
C GLY A 107 -28.98 9.24 -2.12
N MET A 108 -27.84 9.12 -2.78
CA MET A 108 -26.60 9.83 -2.46
C MET A 108 -25.91 10.26 -3.75
N ALA A 109 -25.18 11.39 -3.70
CA ALA A 109 -24.22 11.77 -4.72
C ALA A 109 -22.87 12.09 -4.05
N ARG A 110 -21.78 11.58 -4.63
CA ARG A 110 -20.42 11.63 -4.08
C ARG A 110 -19.43 12.17 -5.10
N VAL A 111 -18.67 13.19 -4.71
CA VAL A 111 -17.59 13.77 -5.51
C VAL A 111 -16.25 13.20 -5.06
N PHE A 112 -15.40 12.86 -6.02
CA PHE A 112 -14.07 12.32 -5.83
C PHE A 112 -13.04 13.24 -6.48
N SER A 113 -11.87 13.37 -5.85
CA SER A 113 -10.72 14.06 -6.46
C SER A 113 -10.24 13.31 -7.69
N GLY A 114 -9.86 14.02 -8.75
CA GLY A 114 -9.17 13.44 -9.90
C GLY A 114 -7.89 12.70 -9.49
N VAL A 115 -7.07 13.34 -8.65
CA VAL A 115 -5.69 12.95 -8.32
C VAL A 115 -5.57 11.59 -7.61
N ASP A 116 -6.42 11.34 -6.60
CA ASP A 116 -6.33 10.14 -5.75
C ASP A 116 -7.68 9.47 -5.47
N GLY A 117 -8.77 9.98 -6.03
CA GLY A 117 -10.14 9.56 -5.74
C GLY A 117 -10.56 9.70 -4.28
N SER A 118 -9.87 10.52 -3.49
CA SER A 118 -10.34 10.88 -2.16
C SER A 118 -11.69 11.60 -2.26
N VAL A 119 -12.56 11.35 -1.28
CA VAL A 119 -13.93 11.88 -1.32
C VAL A 119 -13.93 13.34 -0.87
N LEU A 120 -14.28 14.25 -1.78
CA LEU A 120 -14.38 15.68 -1.54
C LEU A 120 -15.72 16.03 -0.87
N TYR A 121 -16.84 15.59 -1.47
CA TYR A 121 -18.19 15.92 -1.00
C TYR A 121 -19.12 14.69 -1.01
N ASN A 122 -20.07 14.66 -0.07
CA ASN A 122 -21.20 13.72 -0.05
C ASN A 122 -22.48 14.48 0.24
N TRP A 123 -23.49 14.31 -0.61
CA TRP A 123 -24.86 14.75 -0.35
C TRP A 123 -25.78 13.53 -0.31
N TYR A 124 -26.77 13.57 0.59
CA TYR A 124 -27.75 12.49 0.81
C TYR A 124 -29.16 13.07 0.67
N GLY A 125 -30.09 12.31 0.10
CA GLY A 125 -31.52 12.66 0.05
C GLY A 125 -32.08 12.92 1.44
N ALA A 126 -33.10 13.78 1.54
CA ALA A 126 -33.64 14.22 2.82
C ALA A 126 -34.65 13.23 3.41
N ALA A 127 -35.34 12.48 2.56
CA ALA A 127 -36.39 11.53 2.89
C ALA A 127 -36.33 10.26 2.01
N ALA A 128 -37.14 9.26 2.37
CA ALA A 128 -37.29 8.05 1.57
C ALA A 128 -37.95 8.35 0.21
N ASP A 129 -37.51 7.65 -0.82
CA ASP A 129 -37.94 7.78 -2.23
C ASP A 129 -37.63 9.13 -2.91
N ASP A 130 -36.79 9.99 -2.31
CA ASP A 130 -36.28 11.25 -2.90
C ASP A 130 -35.42 11.03 -4.16
N GLY A 131 -34.63 9.94 -4.19
CA GLY A 131 -33.76 9.61 -5.32
C GLY A 131 -32.72 10.68 -5.65
N LEU A 132 -32.02 11.23 -4.64
CA LEU A 132 -30.88 12.12 -4.86
C LEU A 132 -29.76 11.37 -5.59
N GLY A 133 -29.13 12.03 -6.58
CA GLY A 133 -27.99 11.46 -7.31
C GLY A 133 -28.38 10.45 -8.40
N CYS A 134 -29.68 10.19 -8.62
CA CYS A 134 -30.13 9.40 -9.77
C CYS A 134 -29.82 10.08 -11.13
N ALA A 135 -29.53 11.39 -11.11
CA ALA A 135 -28.93 12.15 -12.20
C ALA A 135 -27.92 13.16 -11.62
N VAL A 136 -26.75 13.27 -12.22
CA VAL A 136 -25.64 14.15 -11.83
C VAL A 136 -24.97 14.74 -13.07
N SER A 137 -24.40 15.95 -12.96
CA SER A 137 -23.61 16.59 -14.03
C SER A 137 -22.74 17.70 -13.44
N GLY A 138 -21.63 18.06 -14.09
CA GLY A 138 -21.00 19.35 -13.85
C GLY A 138 -21.91 20.50 -14.29
N ALA A 139 -21.90 21.61 -13.54
CA ALA A 139 -22.62 22.84 -13.89
C ALA A 139 -21.72 23.86 -14.60
N GLY A 140 -20.40 23.68 -14.55
CA GLY A 140 -19.40 24.72 -14.85
C GLY A 140 -19.23 25.69 -13.69
N ASP A 141 -18.39 26.71 -13.82
CA ASP A 141 -18.23 27.78 -12.82
C ASP A 141 -19.46 28.71 -12.85
N ILE A 142 -20.53 28.32 -12.14
CA ILE A 142 -21.84 29.00 -12.11
C ILE A 142 -21.75 30.34 -11.40
N ASN A 143 -20.85 30.47 -10.43
CA ASN A 143 -20.79 31.64 -9.56
C ASN A 143 -19.62 32.62 -9.86
N GLN A 144 -18.69 32.23 -10.74
CA GLN A 144 -17.45 32.91 -11.12
C GLN A 144 -16.42 33.05 -9.99
N ASP A 145 -16.24 32.00 -9.18
CA ASP A 145 -15.17 31.92 -8.18
C ASP A 145 -13.88 31.27 -8.69
N GLY A 146 -13.94 30.62 -9.86
CA GLY A 146 -12.81 29.96 -10.53
C GLY A 146 -12.78 28.44 -10.40
N TYR A 147 -13.80 27.83 -9.79
CA TYR A 147 -13.91 26.39 -9.57
C TYR A 147 -15.15 25.84 -10.27
N ALA A 148 -15.16 24.56 -10.65
CA ALA A 148 -16.33 23.94 -11.26
C ALA A 148 -17.42 23.65 -10.21
N ASP A 149 -18.66 24.06 -10.48
CA ASP A 149 -19.81 23.77 -9.63
C ASP A 149 -20.54 22.48 -10.06
N VAL A 150 -21.32 21.89 -9.16
CA VAL A 150 -21.91 20.54 -9.28
C VAL A 150 -23.43 20.61 -9.35
N LEU A 151 -24.06 19.90 -10.29
CA LEU A 151 -25.52 19.83 -10.45
C LEU A 151 -26.05 18.43 -10.14
N VAL A 152 -26.96 18.32 -9.16
CA VAL A 152 -27.56 17.06 -8.71
C VAL A 152 -29.09 17.10 -8.82
N GLY A 153 -29.67 16.06 -9.43
CA GLY A 153 -31.11 15.86 -9.50
C GLY A 153 -31.68 15.07 -8.31
N ILE A 154 -32.88 15.44 -7.86
CA ILE A 154 -33.63 14.83 -6.76
C ILE A 154 -35.09 14.65 -7.20
N TYR A 155 -35.34 13.68 -8.08
CA TYR A 155 -36.62 13.58 -8.80
C TYR A 155 -37.83 13.25 -7.89
N GLY A 156 -37.60 12.74 -6.68
CA GLY A 156 -38.63 12.39 -5.70
C GLY A 156 -38.99 13.51 -4.71
N ASP A 157 -38.17 14.56 -4.60
CA ASP A 157 -38.25 15.59 -3.54
C ASP A 157 -39.69 16.07 -3.28
N ASP A 158 -40.16 15.84 -2.05
CA ASP A 158 -41.51 16.18 -1.59
C ASP A 158 -41.61 17.51 -0.82
N SER A 159 -40.48 18.16 -0.54
CA SER A 159 -40.37 19.31 0.38
C SER A 159 -41.18 20.53 -0.07
N ALA A 160 -41.36 20.70 -1.38
CA ALA A 160 -42.19 21.75 -1.99
C ALA A 160 -43.60 21.26 -2.41
N GLY A 161 -43.85 19.95 -2.43
CA GLY A 161 -45.09 19.31 -2.90
C GLY A 161 -44.85 17.85 -3.32
N SER A 162 -45.88 17.00 -3.27
CA SER A 162 -45.72 15.53 -3.41
C SER A 162 -45.04 15.15 -4.73
N ASN A 163 -43.86 14.52 -4.66
CA ASN A 163 -43.05 14.10 -5.82
C ASN A 163 -42.87 15.22 -6.86
N ARG A 164 -42.77 16.46 -6.40
CA ARG A 164 -42.53 17.62 -7.24
C ARG A 164 -41.13 17.56 -7.86
N GLY A 165 -40.18 17.04 -7.08
CA GLY A 165 -38.79 16.92 -7.48
C GLY A 165 -38.06 18.27 -7.49
N SER A 166 -36.74 18.19 -7.40
CA SER A 166 -35.86 19.35 -7.46
C SER A 166 -34.52 19.03 -8.12
N ALA A 167 -33.77 20.08 -8.42
CA ALA A 167 -32.35 20.00 -8.76
C ALA A 167 -31.59 21.08 -7.98
N VAL A 168 -30.38 20.74 -7.56
CA VAL A 168 -29.54 21.59 -6.70
C VAL A 168 -28.19 21.82 -7.37
N VAL A 169 -27.74 23.07 -7.38
CA VAL A 169 -26.36 23.45 -7.73
C VAL A 169 -25.58 23.64 -6.44
N TYR A 170 -24.48 22.91 -6.28
CA TYR A 170 -23.55 23.02 -5.16
C TYR A 170 -22.23 23.66 -5.62
N SER A 171 -21.64 24.48 -4.76
CA SER A 171 -20.34 25.10 -5.01
C SER A 171 -19.23 24.05 -5.04
N GLY A 172 -18.32 24.15 -6.03
CA GLY A 172 -17.10 23.34 -6.06
C GLY A 172 -16.26 23.50 -4.80
N ILE A 173 -16.04 24.74 -4.36
CA ILE A 173 -15.11 25.07 -3.26
C ILE A 173 -15.47 24.39 -1.92
N ASP A 174 -16.73 24.43 -1.50
CA ASP A 174 -17.13 24.02 -0.15
C ASP A 174 -18.39 23.13 -0.08
N GLY A 175 -18.92 22.72 -1.23
CA GLY A 175 -20.13 21.90 -1.33
C GLY A 175 -21.41 22.58 -0.85
N SER A 176 -21.41 23.90 -0.63
CA SER A 176 -22.59 24.66 -0.22
C SER A 176 -23.59 24.87 -1.35
N GLU A 177 -24.87 24.95 -1.02
CA GLU A 177 -25.95 25.18 -1.98
C GLU A 177 -25.89 26.60 -2.57
N LEU A 178 -25.71 26.70 -3.89
CA LEU A 178 -25.79 27.95 -4.66
C LEU A 178 -27.22 28.22 -5.13
N TYR A 179 -27.90 27.20 -5.67
CA TYR A 179 -29.28 27.28 -6.15
C TYR A 179 -30.06 26.00 -5.90
N HIS A 180 -31.34 26.14 -5.56
CA HIS A 180 -32.30 25.03 -5.45
C HIS A 180 -33.52 25.31 -6.33
N PHE A 181 -33.70 24.50 -7.37
CA PHE A 181 -34.78 24.62 -8.35
C PHE A 181 -35.84 23.54 -8.12
N TYR A 182 -37.11 23.94 -7.97
CA TYR A 182 -38.23 23.01 -7.76
C TYR A 182 -39.07 22.78 -9.01
N GLY A 183 -39.74 21.63 -9.09
CA GLY A 183 -40.93 21.39 -9.92
C GLY A 183 -41.98 22.49 -9.80
N VAL A 184 -42.90 22.58 -10.76
CA VAL A 184 -44.02 23.54 -10.75
C VAL A 184 -45.30 22.96 -10.12
N ALA A 185 -45.50 21.64 -10.15
CA ALA A 185 -46.63 20.96 -9.53
C ALA A 185 -46.25 19.65 -8.84
N ASP A 186 -47.26 18.99 -8.26
CA ASP A 186 -47.08 17.69 -7.60
C ASP A 186 -47.05 16.59 -8.66
N GLY A 187 -46.07 15.69 -8.59
CA GLY A 187 -45.86 14.61 -9.54
C GLY A 187 -45.05 14.97 -10.78
N ASP A 188 -44.43 16.16 -10.88
CA ASP A 188 -43.59 16.52 -12.04
C ASP A 188 -42.38 15.58 -12.19
N ASN A 189 -41.86 15.03 -11.09
CA ASN A 189 -40.55 14.36 -11.03
C ASN A 189 -39.42 15.18 -11.66
N PHE A 190 -39.39 16.48 -11.36
CA PHE A 190 -38.36 17.39 -11.84
C PHE A 190 -37.00 17.09 -11.22
N GLY A 191 -35.92 17.14 -12.02
CA GLY A 191 -34.60 16.64 -11.61
C GLY A 191 -34.36 15.19 -11.99
N TYR A 192 -35.22 14.57 -12.80
CA TYR A 192 -35.00 13.22 -13.33
C TYR A 192 -33.80 13.12 -14.28
N ALA A 193 -33.51 14.22 -14.99
CA ALA A 193 -32.31 14.38 -15.79
C ALA A 193 -31.78 15.80 -15.59
N VAL A 194 -30.46 15.96 -15.56
CA VAL A 194 -29.77 17.24 -15.36
C VAL A 194 -28.56 17.33 -16.29
N SER A 195 -28.21 18.54 -16.73
CA SER A 195 -26.96 18.83 -17.43
C SER A 195 -26.62 20.32 -17.31
N LYS A 196 -25.35 20.68 -17.51
CA LYS A 196 -25.00 22.05 -17.96
C LYS A 196 -25.76 22.38 -19.26
N ALA A 197 -25.85 23.66 -19.60
CA ALA A 197 -26.53 24.14 -20.80
C ALA A 197 -25.70 25.15 -21.61
N GLY A 198 -24.43 25.36 -21.27
CA GLY A 198 -23.61 26.45 -21.84
C GLY A 198 -24.10 27.84 -21.39
N ASP A 199 -23.71 28.91 -22.06
CA ASP A 199 -24.26 30.26 -21.84
C ASP A 199 -25.42 30.49 -22.82
N MET A 200 -26.62 30.02 -22.46
CA MET A 200 -27.80 30.06 -23.32
C MET A 200 -28.38 31.47 -23.51
N ASN A 201 -27.91 32.47 -22.78
CA ASN A 201 -28.46 33.82 -22.80
C ASN A 201 -27.43 34.93 -23.12
N VAL A 202 -26.14 34.59 -23.13
CA VAL A 202 -24.96 35.41 -23.43
C VAL A 202 -24.75 36.51 -22.39
N ASP A 203 -24.80 36.14 -21.12
CA ASP A 203 -24.54 37.05 -19.99
C ASP A 203 -23.24 36.75 -19.21
N GLY A 204 -22.51 35.72 -19.64
CA GLY A 204 -21.17 35.36 -19.19
C GLY A 204 -21.12 34.27 -18.11
N TYR A 205 -22.27 33.75 -17.69
CA TYR A 205 -22.37 32.68 -16.68
C TYR A 205 -22.86 31.40 -17.37
N PRO A 206 -22.36 30.22 -17.01
CA PRO A 206 -22.97 28.97 -17.43
C PRO A 206 -24.43 28.90 -16.94
N ASP A 207 -25.29 28.27 -17.72
CA ASP A 207 -26.68 28.00 -17.42
C ASP A 207 -26.87 26.47 -17.24
N VAL A 208 -27.97 26.05 -16.64
CA VAL A 208 -28.27 24.62 -16.38
C VAL A 208 -29.64 24.21 -16.94
N VAL A 209 -29.73 22.98 -17.45
CA VAL A 209 -30.97 22.38 -17.95
C VAL A 209 -31.40 21.21 -17.07
N VAL A 210 -32.69 21.18 -16.74
CA VAL A 210 -33.29 20.18 -15.85
C VAL A 210 -34.57 19.63 -16.46
N GLY A 211 -34.65 18.29 -16.51
CA GLY A 211 -35.75 17.52 -17.07
C GLY A 211 -36.78 17.06 -16.03
N SER A 212 -38.00 16.85 -16.51
CA SER A 212 -39.17 16.30 -15.80
C SER A 212 -39.92 15.45 -16.80
N PHE A 213 -40.15 14.15 -16.56
CA PHE A 213 -40.91 13.33 -17.52
C PHE A 213 -42.43 13.36 -17.28
N SER A 214 -42.90 13.85 -16.12
CA SER A 214 -44.29 13.66 -15.63
C SER A 214 -45.11 14.96 -15.43
N ASP A 215 -44.56 16.12 -15.86
CA ASP A 215 -45.08 17.49 -15.68
C ASP A 215 -46.62 17.68 -15.56
N ALA A 216 -47.01 18.37 -14.47
CA ALA A 216 -48.23 19.09 -14.05
C ALA A 216 -49.52 19.09 -14.90
N LEU A 217 -49.44 18.97 -16.22
CA LEU A 217 -50.58 18.83 -17.11
C LEU A 217 -51.26 17.46 -17.00
N GLY A 218 -50.64 16.52 -16.26
CA GLY A 218 -51.31 15.37 -15.64
C GLY A 218 -51.42 14.12 -16.52
N TYR A 219 -50.52 13.99 -17.49
CA TYR A 219 -50.51 12.92 -18.50
C TYR A 219 -49.10 12.64 -19.06
N ASP A 220 -48.05 12.68 -18.23
CA ASP A 220 -46.69 12.29 -18.62
C ASP A 220 -46.15 12.91 -19.93
N VAL A 221 -46.51 14.19 -20.15
CA VAL A 221 -46.06 14.97 -21.32
C VAL A 221 -44.57 15.33 -21.19
N GLY A 222 -44.14 15.61 -19.97
CA GLY A 222 -42.80 16.04 -19.61
C GLY A 222 -42.43 17.48 -20.02
N SER A 223 -41.34 17.98 -19.45
CA SER A 223 -40.72 19.27 -19.77
C SER A 223 -39.20 19.27 -19.53
N ALA A 224 -38.54 20.22 -20.19
CA ALA A 224 -37.16 20.61 -19.91
C ALA A 224 -37.12 22.11 -19.64
N ARG A 225 -36.49 22.51 -18.52
CA ARG A 225 -36.40 23.90 -18.06
C ARG A 225 -34.94 24.32 -17.95
N VAL A 226 -34.64 25.51 -18.45
CA VAL A 226 -33.30 26.11 -18.36
C VAL A 226 -33.32 27.25 -17.35
N PHE A 227 -32.30 27.31 -16.51
CA PHE A 227 -32.12 28.31 -15.46
C PHE A 227 -30.78 29.01 -15.63
N SER A 228 -30.75 30.32 -15.41
CA SER A 228 -29.51 31.06 -15.52
C SER A 228 -28.62 30.88 -14.29
N GLY A 229 -27.33 30.62 -14.49
CA GLY A 229 -26.37 30.55 -13.38
C GLY A 229 -26.17 31.89 -12.67
N LYS A 230 -26.46 33.00 -13.33
CA LYS A 230 -26.24 34.34 -12.79
C LYS A 230 -27.20 34.77 -11.69
N ASP A 231 -28.46 34.36 -11.78
CA ASP A 231 -29.51 34.76 -10.82
C ASP A 231 -30.56 33.68 -10.51
N GLY A 232 -30.39 32.47 -11.03
CA GLY A 232 -31.30 31.34 -10.86
C GLY A 232 -32.65 31.52 -11.58
N SER A 233 -32.82 32.53 -12.42
CA SER A 233 -34.09 32.75 -13.11
C SER A 233 -34.30 31.75 -14.26
N ALA A 234 -35.54 31.26 -14.41
CA ALA A 234 -35.89 30.37 -15.51
C ALA A 234 -35.91 31.16 -16.85
N LEU A 235 -35.06 30.75 -17.78
CA LEU A 235 -34.90 31.37 -19.10
C LEU A 235 -36.02 30.95 -20.05
N PHE A 236 -36.25 29.64 -20.17
CA PHE A 236 -37.37 29.08 -20.93
C PHE A 236 -37.80 27.70 -20.42
N THR A 237 -38.91 27.20 -20.97
CA THR A 237 -39.41 25.85 -20.74
C THR A 237 -39.90 25.26 -22.06
N SER A 238 -39.34 24.10 -22.43
CA SER A 238 -39.87 23.26 -23.49
C SER A 238 -40.80 22.23 -22.88
N PHE A 239 -42.02 22.09 -23.41
CA PHE A 239 -43.01 21.11 -22.94
C PHE A 239 -43.20 20.01 -23.99
N GLY A 240 -43.58 18.80 -23.54
CA GLY A 240 -44.15 17.77 -24.39
C GLY A 240 -45.41 18.23 -25.11
N VAL A 241 -45.78 17.51 -26.18
CA VAL A 241 -46.92 17.90 -27.04
C VAL A 241 -48.06 16.89 -26.90
N ASN A 242 -47.77 15.60 -26.87
CA ASN A 242 -48.75 14.56 -26.60
C ASN A 242 -48.58 14.02 -25.18
N ILE A 243 -49.63 13.33 -24.74
CA ILE A 243 -49.62 12.57 -23.49
C ILE A 243 -48.69 11.37 -23.61
N GLU A 244 -48.07 10.97 -22.51
CA GLU A 244 -47.19 9.81 -22.39
C GLU A 244 -45.88 9.89 -23.23
N ASP A 245 -45.60 11.03 -23.91
CA ASP A 245 -44.37 11.28 -24.70
C ASP A 245 -43.06 11.30 -23.85
N HIS A 246 -43.13 11.65 -22.56
CA HIS A 246 -42.00 11.77 -21.62
C HIS A 246 -40.85 12.71 -22.11
N LEU A 247 -41.17 13.94 -22.54
CA LEU A 247 -40.13 14.94 -22.90
C LEU A 247 -39.28 15.31 -21.69
N GLY A 248 -37.95 15.40 -21.84
CA GLY A 248 -37.06 15.75 -20.72
C GLY A 248 -36.67 14.56 -19.84
N GLN A 249 -36.96 13.33 -20.28
CA GLN A 249 -36.43 12.12 -19.66
C GLN A 249 -34.89 12.00 -19.81
N SER A 250 -34.31 12.67 -20.80
CA SER A 250 -32.87 12.91 -20.94
C SER A 250 -32.62 14.33 -21.47
N VAL A 251 -31.54 14.98 -21.04
CA VAL A 251 -31.13 16.34 -21.44
C VAL A 251 -29.61 16.41 -21.53
N SER A 252 -29.08 17.25 -22.43
CA SER A 252 -27.64 17.51 -22.55
C SER A 252 -27.36 18.86 -23.23
N ASP A 253 -26.26 19.50 -22.84
CA ASP A 253 -25.59 20.55 -23.61
C ASP A 253 -25.11 20.04 -24.98
N VAL A 254 -25.17 20.90 -25.99
CA VAL A 254 -24.56 20.67 -27.31
C VAL A 254 -23.74 21.88 -27.80
N GLY A 255 -23.66 22.98 -27.05
CA GLY A 255 -23.03 24.24 -27.49
C GLY A 255 -23.76 24.96 -28.64
N ASP A 256 -23.23 26.07 -29.14
CA ASP A 256 -23.77 26.83 -30.27
C ASP A 256 -23.66 26.07 -31.61
N LEU A 257 -24.73 25.36 -31.99
CA LEU A 257 -24.79 24.56 -33.21
C LEU A 257 -25.04 25.40 -34.47
N ASN A 258 -25.47 26.65 -34.30
CA ASN A 258 -25.94 27.49 -35.41
C ASN A 258 -25.03 28.71 -35.69
N GLY A 259 -24.01 28.92 -34.86
CA GLY A 259 -22.99 29.97 -34.98
C GLY A 259 -23.51 31.36 -34.68
N ASP A 260 -24.54 31.49 -33.83
CA ASP A 260 -25.17 32.77 -33.50
C ASP A 260 -24.87 33.32 -32.09
N GLY A 261 -24.00 32.61 -31.37
CA GLY A 261 -23.35 32.95 -30.11
C GLY A 261 -24.11 32.53 -28.85
N TYR A 262 -25.15 31.71 -28.98
CA TYR A 262 -26.02 31.24 -27.90
C TYR A 262 -25.99 29.71 -27.91
N ASP A 263 -25.69 29.08 -26.79
CA ASP A 263 -25.61 27.63 -26.75
C ASP A 263 -27.00 26.97 -26.91
N GLU A 264 -27.02 25.74 -27.44
CA GLU A 264 -28.21 24.91 -27.65
C GLU A 264 -28.30 23.79 -26.58
N VAL A 265 -29.52 23.32 -26.30
CA VAL A 265 -29.74 22.10 -25.50
C VAL A 265 -30.49 21.03 -26.29
N LEU A 266 -30.06 19.79 -26.11
CA LEU A 266 -30.68 18.59 -26.67
C LEU A 266 -31.56 17.91 -25.61
N VAL A 267 -32.78 17.56 -26.00
CA VAL A 267 -33.82 17.00 -25.11
C VAL A 267 -34.41 15.74 -25.72
N GLY A 268 -34.34 14.62 -24.99
CA GLY A 268 -34.96 13.36 -25.36
C GLY A 268 -36.47 13.32 -25.08
N VAL A 269 -37.20 12.59 -25.91
CA VAL A 269 -38.66 12.39 -25.84
C VAL A 269 -38.93 10.91 -26.10
N ARG A 270 -38.70 10.11 -25.06
CA ARG A 270 -38.50 8.66 -25.16
C ARG A 270 -39.64 7.91 -25.84
N TYR A 271 -40.87 8.37 -25.67
CA TYR A 271 -42.08 7.67 -26.13
C TYR A 271 -42.85 8.47 -27.20
N ASP A 272 -42.20 9.39 -27.92
CA ASP A 272 -42.82 10.16 -29.00
C ASP A 272 -43.44 9.24 -30.07
N ASP A 273 -44.76 9.25 -30.15
CA ASP A 273 -45.58 8.38 -31.00
C ASP A 273 -45.56 8.76 -32.50
N THR A 274 -44.93 9.89 -32.87
CA THR A 274 -45.10 10.53 -34.19
C THR A 274 -44.72 9.63 -35.37
N PHE A 275 -43.76 8.72 -35.19
CA PHE A 275 -43.29 7.78 -36.23
C PHE A 275 -43.62 6.31 -35.96
N GLY A 276 -44.44 6.04 -34.94
CA GLY A 276 -44.80 4.70 -34.48
C GLY A 276 -44.96 4.70 -32.97
N THR A 277 -45.76 3.78 -32.42
CA THR A 277 -45.97 3.71 -30.97
C THR A 277 -44.65 3.53 -30.22
N ASP A 278 -44.35 4.39 -29.25
CA ASP A 278 -43.07 4.37 -28.50
C ASP A 278 -41.80 4.43 -29.39
N ALA A 279 -41.89 5.04 -30.59
CA ALA A 279 -40.73 5.16 -31.49
C ALA A 279 -39.67 6.13 -30.93
N GLY A 280 -40.12 7.21 -30.30
CA GLY A 280 -39.27 8.18 -29.64
C GLY A 280 -38.68 9.25 -30.57
N SER A 281 -38.31 10.39 -29.98
CA SER A 281 -37.69 11.51 -30.67
C SER A 281 -36.66 12.24 -29.81
N ALA A 282 -35.85 13.09 -30.43
CA ALA A 282 -34.96 14.02 -29.74
C ALA A 282 -35.02 15.39 -30.40
N ARG A 283 -34.90 16.44 -29.60
CA ARG A 283 -35.19 17.84 -29.97
C ARG A 283 -34.03 18.74 -29.56
N VAL A 284 -33.45 19.47 -30.50
CA VAL A 284 -32.53 20.56 -30.18
C VAL A 284 -33.33 21.85 -30.03
N ILE A 285 -33.14 22.57 -28.92
CA ILE A 285 -33.81 23.83 -28.61
C ILE A 285 -32.78 24.97 -28.66
N ASN A 286 -33.04 25.97 -29.51
CA ASN A 286 -32.19 27.13 -29.71
C ASN A 286 -32.23 28.08 -28.51
N GLY A 287 -31.08 28.36 -27.88
CA GLY A 287 -31.00 29.16 -26.67
C GLY A 287 -31.56 30.57 -26.83
N LYS A 288 -31.21 31.22 -27.95
CA LYS A 288 -31.64 32.60 -28.27
C LYS A 288 -33.17 32.76 -28.33
N THR A 289 -33.90 31.75 -28.81
CA THR A 289 -35.34 31.88 -29.13
C THR A 289 -36.26 30.94 -28.36
N GLY A 290 -35.73 29.92 -27.69
CA GLY A 290 -36.51 28.82 -27.10
C GLY A 290 -37.27 27.98 -28.13
N ALA A 291 -36.96 28.14 -29.43
CA ALA A 291 -37.61 27.40 -30.51
C ALA A 291 -36.84 26.12 -30.84
N MET A 292 -37.56 25.11 -31.34
CA MET A 292 -36.96 23.88 -31.85
C MET A 292 -36.13 24.17 -33.11
N LEU A 293 -34.82 23.88 -33.04
CA LEU A 293 -33.87 23.97 -34.14
C LEU A 293 -33.91 22.70 -34.99
N TYR A 294 -33.76 21.54 -34.34
CA TYR A 294 -33.79 20.22 -34.97
C TYR A 294 -34.77 19.27 -34.26
N LEU A 295 -35.26 18.28 -35.02
CA LEU A 295 -36.13 17.21 -34.56
C LEU A 295 -35.72 15.91 -35.24
N PHE A 296 -35.37 14.92 -34.42
CA PHE A 296 -34.86 13.62 -34.82
C PHE A 296 -35.81 12.53 -34.34
N PHE A 297 -35.99 11.46 -35.13
CA PHE A 297 -36.96 10.39 -34.83
C PHE A 297 -36.31 8.99 -34.81
N GLY A 298 -36.93 8.08 -34.06
CA GLY A 298 -36.68 6.64 -34.15
C GLY A 298 -37.03 6.04 -35.52
N GLU A 299 -36.66 4.78 -35.76
CA GLU A 299 -36.87 4.10 -37.05
C GLU A 299 -38.19 3.32 -37.08
N ALA A 300 -38.56 2.74 -35.94
CA ALA A 300 -39.69 1.85 -35.76
C ALA A 300 -40.40 2.07 -34.41
N ALA A 301 -41.60 1.50 -34.29
CA ALA A 301 -42.36 1.49 -33.05
C ALA A 301 -41.67 0.61 -31.99
N GLY A 302 -41.50 1.14 -30.78
CA GLY A 302 -40.83 0.47 -29.67
C GLY A 302 -39.33 0.71 -29.55
N ASP A 303 -38.70 1.47 -30.47
CA ASP A 303 -37.27 1.80 -30.43
C ASP A 303 -36.84 2.61 -29.20
N VAL A 304 -37.78 3.37 -28.61
CA VAL A 304 -37.58 4.33 -27.51
C VAL A 304 -36.43 5.31 -27.72
N PHE A 305 -36.32 5.83 -28.95
CA PHE A 305 -35.29 6.76 -29.36
C PHE A 305 -35.34 8.06 -28.53
N GLY A 306 -34.19 8.58 -28.13
CA GLY A 306 -34.13 9.68 -27.15
C GLY A 306 -34.18 9.22 -25.69
N THR A 307 -33.96 7.92 -25.41
CA THR A 307 -33.74 7.45 -24.02
C THR A 307 -32.52 8.12 -23.39
N ALA A 308 -31.48 8.33 -24.18
CA ALA A 308 -30.25 9.01 -23.81
C ALA A 308 -29.81 9.91 -24.96
N VAL A 309 -29.25 11.06 -24.61
CA VAL A 309 -28.78 12.09 -25.54
C VAL A 309 -27.50 12.72 -25.01
N ALA A 310 -26.58 13.09 -25.90
CA ALA A 310 -25.39 13.85 -25.54
C ALA A 310 -24.90 14.71 -26.71
N GLY A 311 -24.30 15.87 -26.41
CA GLY A 311 -23.27 16.45 -27.28
C GLY A 311 -22.01 15.59 -27.26
N ILE A 312 -21.32 15.49 -28.40
CA ILE A 312 -20.10 14.66 -28.53
C ILE A 312 -18.85 15.45 -28.92
N GLY A 313 -18.93 16.78 -29.04
CA GLY A 313 -17.83 17.58 -29.59
C GLY A 313 -17.76 17.53 -31.12
N ASP A 314 -16.72 18.09 -31.73
CA ASP A 314 -16.55 18.16 -33.19
C ASP A 314 -16.00 16.83 -33.75
N ALA A 315 -16.90 15.86 -33.90
CA ALA A 315 -16.59 14.53 -34.43
C ALA A 315 -16.25 14.52 -35.93
N ASN A 316 -16.38 15.65 -36.65
CA ASN A 316 -16.20 15.71 -38.10
C ASN A 316 -15.20 16.77 -38.61
N GLY A 317 -14.69 17.63 -37.73
CA GLY A 317 -13.70 18.67 -38.00
C GLY A 317 -14.26 19.89 -38.75
N ASP A 318 -15.56 20.20 -38.63
CA ASP A 318 -16.16 21.39 -39.25
C ASP A 318 -16.22 22.62 -38.33
N GLY A 319 -15.80 22.46 -37.06
CA GLY A 319 -15.75 23.49 -36.03
C GLY A 319 -17.07 23.71 -35.31
N VAL A 320 -18.01 22.76 -35.42
CA VAL A 320 -19.30 22.78 -34.73
C VAL A 320 -19.49 21.44 -34.02
N ASN A 321 -19.96 21.47 -32.78
CA ASN A 321 -20.22 20.26 -32.02
C ASN A 321 -21.28 19.38 -32.71
N ASP A 322 -21.07 18.07 -32.67
CA ASP A 322 -22.01 17.06 -33.11
C ASP A 322 -22.76 16.45 -31.91
N LEU A 323 -23.78 15.64 -32.20
CA LEU A 323 -24.64 15.06 -31.16
C LEU A 323 -25.01 13.60 -31.43
N ILE A 324 -25.26 12.87 -30.35
CA ILE A 324 -25.65 11.45 -30.36
C ILE A 324 -26.98 11.24 -29.64
N VAL A 325 -27.77 10.29 -30.15
CA VAL A 325 -29.06 9.91 -29.56
C VAL A 325 -29.19 8.38 -29.56
N GLY A 326 -29.58 7.82 -28.41
CA GLY A 326 -29.75 6.38 -28.19
C GLY A 326 -31.21 5.88 -28.20
N GLY A 327 -31.41 4.66 -28.68
CA GLY A 327 -32.68 3.94 -28.74
C GLY A 327 -32.49 2.46 -28.38
N HIS A 328 -32.43 2.17 -27.08
CA HIS A 328 -31.94 0.89 -26.55
C HIS A 328 -32.85 -0.33 -26.74
N LEU A 329 -34.10 -0.14 -27.17
CA LEU A 329 -35.01 -1.27 -27.47
C LEU A 329 -35.13 -1.55 -28.98
N ASN A 330 -34.37 -0.85 -29.83
CA ASN A 330 -34.37 -1.08 -31.27
C ASN A 330 -34.09 -2.56 -31.61
N ASP A 331 -34.91 -3.11 -32.52
CA ASP A 331 -34.96 -4.55 -32.81
C ASP A 331 -34.47 -4.93 -34.22
N ASN A 332 -33.88 -3.98 -34.97
CA ASN A 332 -33.44 -4.17 -36.36
C ASN A 332 -32.44 -5.33 -36.57
N VAL A 333 -31.57 -5.58 -35.57
CA VAL A 333 -30.54 -6.64 -35.62
C VAL A 333 -30.99 -7.87 -34.84
N ALA A 334 -31.40 -7.67 -33.58
CA ALA A 334 -32.01 -8.67 -32.70
C ALA A 334 -32.96 -7.95 -31.72
N PRO A 335 -33.95 -8.65 -31.11
CA PRO A 335 -34.88 -8.04 -30.16
C PRO A 335 -34.17 -7.24 -29.06
N SER A 336 -34.53 -5.97 -28.89
CA SER A 336 -33.93 -5.06 -27.90
C SER A 336 -32.39 -5.01 -27.93
N ALA A 337 -31.77 -5.20 -29.09
CA ALA A 337 -30.32 -5.07 -29.26
C ALA A 337 -29.88 -3.61 -29.00
N GLY A 338 -30.74 -2.66 -29.41
CA GLY A 338 -30.51 -1.24 -29.22
C GLY A 338 -29.71 -0.60 -30.35
N MET A 339 -29.64 0.73 -30.35
CA MET A 339 -28.99 1.52 -31.39
C MET A 339 -28.58 2.91 -30.90
N VAL A 340 -27.63 3.52 -31.61
CA VAL A 340 -27.33 4.96 -31.51
C VAL A 340 -27.25 5.58 -32.89
N ARG A 341 -27.54 6.88 -32.98
CA ARG A 341 -27.33 7.67 -34.19
C ARG A 341 -26.62 8.99 -33.88
N VAL A 342 -25.56 9.24 -34.62
CA VAL A 342 -24.75 10.47 -34.58
C VAL A 342 -25.21 11.41 -35.69
N TYR A 343 -25.37 12.69 -35.37
CA TYR A 343 -25.81 13.74 -36.28
C TYR A 343 -24.82 14.90 -36.28
N ASN A 344 -24.57 15.43 -37.48
CA ASN A 344 -23.77 16.64 -37.64
C ASN A 344 -24.54 17.85 -37.10
N GLY A 345 -24.00 18.57 -36.12
CA GLY A 345 -24.70 19.68 -35.45
C GLY A 345 -24.97 20.86 -36.36
N ALA A 346 -24.03 21.20 -37.24
CA ALA A 346 -24.16 22.30 -38.21
C ALA A 346 -25.31 22.12 -39.22
N THR A 347 -25.77 20.89 -39.47
CA THR A 347 -26.78 20.61 -40.53
C THR A 347 -27.96 19.73 -40.11
N GLY A 348 -27.89 19.05 -38.95
CA GLY A 348 -28.85 18.04 -38.53
C GLY A 348 -28.84 16.77 -39.41
N ALA A 349 -27.81 16.56 -40.23
CA ALA A 349 -27.69 15.38 -41.08
C ALA A 349 -27.15 14.18 -40.29
N VAL A 350 -27.62 12.96 -40.62
CA VAL A 350 -27.06 11.72 -40.05
C VAL A 350 -25.63 11.52 -40.56
N MET A 351 -24.69 11.34 -39.63
CA MET A 351 -23.32 10.93 -39.92
C MET A 351 -23.20 9.40 -39.84
N HIS A 352 -23.51 8.83 -38.66
CA HIS A 352 -23.35 7.40 -38.37
C HIS A 352 -24.61 6.84 -37.71
N THR A 353 -24.93 5.58 -38.02
CA THR A 353 -25.92 4.78 -37.28
C THR A 353 -25.24 3.48 -36.87
N LEU A 354 -25.24 3.17 -35.57
CA LEU A 354 -24.69 1.95 -35.01
C LEU A 354 -25.82 1.16 -34.32
N TYR A 355 -25.74 -0.17 -34.40
CA TYR A 355 -26.71 -1.08 -33.81
C TYR A 355 -26.00 -2.08 -32.88
N GLY A 356 -26.66 -2.45 -31.78
CA GLY A 356 -26.21 -3.51 -30.89
C GLY A 356 -26.17 -4.87 -31.59
N SER A 357 -25.32 -5.77 -31.09
CA SER A 357 -25.01 -7.04 -31.76
C SER A 357 -25.83 -8.24 -31.29
N ALA A 358 -26.29 -8.29 -30.05
CA ALA A 358 -27.04 -9.42 -29.48
C ALA A 358 -28.38 -8.99 -28.86
N GLU A 359 -29.16 -10.00 -28.43
CA GLU A 359 -30.54 -9.81 -27.97
C GLU A 359 -30.58 -9.30 -26.53
N ASN A 360 -31.32 -8.22 -26.28
CA ASN A 360 -31.46 -7.55 -24.98
C ASN A 360 -30.21 -6.87 -24.39
N ASP A 361 -29.12 -6.68 -25.15
CA ASP A 361 -27.92 -5.96 -24.70
C ASP A 361 -28.21 -4.51 -24.21
N PHE A 362 -29.26 -3.89 -24.75
CA PHE A 362 -29.68 -2.50 -24.52
C PHE A 362 -28.60 -1.47 -24.93
N PHE A 363 -27.93 -1.68 -26.06
CA PHE A 363 -26.95 -0.74 -26.61
C PHE A 363 -27.56 0.64 -26.89
N GLY A 364 -26.91 1.71 -26.45
CA GLY A 364 -27.47 3.07 -26.55
C GLY A 364 -28.43 3.43 -25.42
N GLN A 365 -28.41 2.69 -24.29
CA GLN A 365 -29.15 3.07 -23.09
C GLN A 365 -28.47 4.21 -22.31
N ALA A 366 -27.17 4.38 -22.48
CA ALA A 366 -26.40 5.54 -22.05
C ALA A 366 -25.46 5.94 -23.21
N VAL A 367 -25.24 7.24 -23.37
CA VAL A 367 -24.33 7.82 -24.38
C VAL A 367 -23.66 9.06 -23.78
N SER A 368 -22.44 9.36 -24.21
CA SER A 368 -21.73 10.60 -23.88
C SER A 368 -20.73 10.95 -24.98
N GLY A 369 -20.33 12.21 -25.09
CA GLY A 369 -19.05 12.56 -25.69
C GLY A 369 -17.89 12.02 -24.84
N ALA A 370 -16.74 11.83 -25.46
CA ALA A 370 -15.49 11.44 -24.81
C ALA A 370 -14.39 12.52 -24.97
N GLY A 371 -14.42 13.30 -26.05
CA GLY A 371 -13.29 14.13 -26.49
C GLY A 371 -12.40 13.34 -27.46
N ASP A 372 -11.35 13.95 -28.02
CA ASP A 372 -10.36 13.25 -28.87
C ASP A 372 -9.54 12.24 -28.04
N MET A 373 -10.07 11.02 -27.89
CA MET A 373 -9.49 9.97 -27.05
C MET A 373 -8.35 9.22 -27.74
N ASN A 374 -8.15 9.41 -29.05
CA ASN A 374 -7.16 8.67 -29.84
C ASN A 374 -6.05 9.57 -30.42
N GLY A 375 -6.20 10.89 -30.35
CA GLY A 375 -5.26 11.90 -30.81
C GLY A 375 -5.30 12.15 -32.32
N ASP A 376 -6.39 11.82 -33.02
CA ASP A 376 -6.54 12.05 -34.47
C ASP A 376 -7.12 13.42 -34.84
N GLY A 377 -7.57 14.18 -33.85
CA GLY A 377 -8.10 15.55 -33.97
C GLY A 377 -9.61 15.64 -34.15
N TYR A 378 -10.37 14.57 -33.85
CA TYR A 378 -11.83 14.53 -33.90
C TYR A 378 -12.38 14.00 -32.56
N ASP A 379 -13.47 14.59 -32.05
CA ASP A 379 -14.00 14.17 -30.75
C ASP A 379 -14.74 12.82 -30.84
N ASP A 380 -14.39 11.89 -29.94
CA ASP A 380 -14.90 10.52 -29.86
C ASP A 380 -16.13 10.42 -28.94
N PHE A 381 -16.80 9.26 -28.94
CA PHE A 381 -18.04 9.06 -28.17
C PHE A 381 -18.19 7.68 -27.51
N LEU A 382 -18.85 7.69 -26.35
CA LEU A 382 -19.15 6.52 -25.53
C LEU A 382 -20.58 6.03 -25.72
N VAL A 383 -20.76 4.70 -25.68
CA VAL A 383 -22.06 4.02 -25.69
C VAL A 383 -22.11 2.91 -24.65
N GLY A 384 -23.12 2.92 -23.78
CA GLY A 384 -23.38 1.88 -22.79
C GLY A 384 -24.40 0.82 -23.25
N ALA A 385 -24.17 -0.42 -22.83
CA ALA A 385 -25.04 -1.60 -23.05
C ALA A 385 -25.08 -2.47 -21.77
N ARG A 386 -25.87 -2.04 -20.79
CA ARG A 386 -25.88 -2.60 -19.42
C ARG A 386 -26.25 -4.08 -19.29
N TYR A 387 -26.75 -4.71 -20.35
CA TYR A 387 -27.20 -6.10 -20.34
C TYR A 387 -26.41 -6.98 -21.32
N ALA A 388 -25.31 -6.47 -21.88
CA ALA A 388 -24.40 -7.30 -22.66
C ALA A 388 -23.88 -8.49 -21.83
N ASP A 389 -23.78 -9.66 -22.45
CA ASP A 389 -23.50 -10.94 -21.78
C ASP A 389 -22.02 -11.35 -21.81
N ASN A 390 -21.10 -10.43 -22.15
CA ASN A 390 -19.73 -10.73 -22.58
C ASN A 390 -18.92 -11.57 -21.58
N ASN A 391 -19.03 -11.27 -20.28
CA ASN A 391 -18.38 -12.01 -19.18
C ASN A 391 -19.39 -12.79 -18.31
N GLY A 392 -20.61 -13.00 -18.80
CA GLY A 392 -21.71 -13.63 -18.07
C GLY A 392 -23.00 -12.83 -18.16
N SER A 393 -24.12 -13.45 -17.79
CA SER A 393 -25.45 -12.86 -17.93
C SER A 393 -25.55 -11.47 -17.31
N ALA A 394 -25.93 -10.47 -18.10
CA ALA A 394 -26.05 -9.07 -17.67
C ALA A 394 -24.79 -8.50 -16.99
N SER A 395 -23.59 -8.95 -17.38
CA SER A 395 -22.32 -8.35 -16.93
C SER A 395 -22.22 -6.89 -17.39
N GLY A 396 -22.68 -6.62 -18.61
CA GLY A 396 -22.74 -5.29 -19.19
C GLY A 396 -21.45 -4.89 -19.91
N SER A 397 -21.56 -3.90 -20.79
CA SER A 397 -20.41 -3.36 -21.54
C SER A 397 -20.57 -1.87 -21.81
N ALA A 398 -19.44 -1.19 -21.97
CA ALA A 398 -19.35 0.13 -22.57
C ALA A 398 -18.40 0.10 -23.78
N PHE A 399 -18.61 0.99 -24.73
CA PHE A 399 -17.89 1.02 -26.00
C PHE A 399 -17.47 2.45 -26.32
N LEU A 400 -16.20 2.63 -26.68
CA LEU A 400 -15.67 3.90 -27.20
C LEU A 400 -15.49 3.79 -28.71
N TYR A 401 -16.05 4.74 -29.44
CA TYR A 401 -16.04 4.80 -30.90
C TYR A 401 -15.39 6.09 -31.40
N SER A 402 -14.67 5.99 -32.52
CA SER A 402 -14.10 7.15 -33.19
C SER A 402 -15.19 8.08 -33.72
N GLY A 403 -15.09 9.39 -33.46
CA GLY A 403 -15.99 10.39 -34.03
C GLY A 403 -15.97 10.40 -35.55
N LEU A 404 -14.76 10.29 -36.12
CA LEU A 404 -14.47 10.48 -37.54
C LEU A 404 -15.11 9.44 -38.48
N ASP A 405 -15.11 8.17 -38.08
CA ASP A 405 -15.61 7.08 -38.94
C ASP A 405 -16.50 6.04 -38.23
N ALA A 406 -16.74 6.21 -36.92
CA ALA A 406 -17.46 5.26 -36.06
C ALA A 406 -16.83 3.85 -36.01
N SER A 407 -15.51 3.74 -36.21
CA SER A 407 -14.76 2.55 -35.83
C SER A 407 -14.76 2.37 -34.30
N LEU A 408 -14.76 1.12 -33.86
CA LEU A 408 -14.67 0.76 -32.45
C LEU A 408 -13.21 0.87 -31.99
N LEU A 409 -12.94 1.75 -31.03
CA LEU A 409 -11.63 1.95 -30.43
C LEU A 409 -11.42 0.96 -29.27
N TYR A 410 -12.34 0.97 -28.30
CA TYR A 410 -12.27 0.15 -27.09
C TYR A 410 -13.61 -0.45 -26.69
N THR A 411 -13.57 -1.66 -26.14
CA THR A 411 -14.70 -2.32 -25.45
C THR A 411 -14.31 -2.55 -24.00
N PHE A 412 -15.12 -2.04 -23.09
CA PHE A 412 -15.05 -2.25 -21.66
C PHE A 412 -16.13 -3.25 -21.26
N ASN A 413 -15.80 -4.27 -20.48
CA ASN A 413 -16.75 -5.31 -20.05
C ASN A 413 -16.85 -5.32 -18.53
N GLY A 414 -18.05 -5.48 -17.98
CA GLY A 414 -18.24 -5.82 -16.57
C GLY A 414 -17.55 -7.16 -16.24
N GLN A 415 -17.06 -7.31 -15.02
CA GLN A 415 -16.25 -8.48 -14.65
C GLN A 415 -17.13 -9.70 -14.33
N ASN A 416 -18.28 -9.50 -13.67
CA ASN A 416 -19.14 -10.56 -13.17
C ASN A 416 -20.55 -10.47 -13.78
N ALA A 417 -21.29 -11.58 -13.69
CA ALA A 417 -22.69 -11.61 -14.11
C ALA A 417 -23.57 -10.75 -13.19
N TYR A 418 -24.45 -9.95 -13.80
CA TYR A 418 -25.38 -9.01 -13.18
C TYR A 418 -24.81 -7.70 -12.64
N ASP A 419 -23.54 -7.34 -12.89
CA ASP A 419 -22.97 -6.04 -12.46
C ASP A 419 -23.69 -4.81 -13.08
N LEU A 420 -24.30 -5.01 -14.26
CA LEU A 420 -24.90 -3.96 -15.10
C LEU A 420 -23.93 -2.86 -15.55
N PHE A 421 -22.68 -3.23 -15.83
CA PHE A 421 -21.64 -2.31 -16.30
C PHE A 421 -22.04 -1.60 -17.60
N GLY A 422 -21.77 -0.29 -17.72
CA GLY A 422 -22.26 0.53 -18.83
C GLY A 422 -23.70 1.03 -18.64
N LYS A 423 -24.24 0.96 -17.42
CA LYS A 423 -25.54 1.56 -17.04
C LYS A 423 -25.53 3.08 -17.13
N SER A 424 -24.37 3.69 -16.91
CA SER A 424 -24.04 5.10 -17.12
C SER A 424 -22.61 5.20 -17.67
N VAL A 425 -22.34 6.24 -18.46
CA VAL A 425 -21.03 6.52 -19.08
C VAL A 425 -20.84 8.03 -19.14
N ALA A 426 -19.61 8.52 -18.93
CA ALA A 426 -19.24 9.93 -19.04
C ALA A 426 -17.73 10.09 -19.27
N PRO A 427 -17.25 11.24 -19.78
CA PRO A 427 -15.86 11.64 -19.58
C PRO A 427 -15.68 12.04 -18.11
N ALA A 428 -14.49 11.78 -17.56
CA ALA A 428 -14.04 12.32 -16.28
C ALA A 428 -13.44 13.73 -16.47
N GLY A 429 -12.71 13.93 -17.58
CA GLY A 429 -11.75 15.01 -17.74
C GLY A 429 -10.32 14.47 -17.64
N ASP A 430 -9.31 15.33 -17.60
CA ASP A 430 -7.91 14.95 -17.35
C ASP A 430 -7.69 14.81 -15.83
N THR A 431 -7.78 13.58 -15.31
CA THR A 431 -7.76 13.34 -13.85
C THR A 431 -6.35 13.12 -13.29
N ASN A 432 -5.40 12.78 -14.15
CA ASN A 432 -4.00 12.47 -13.79
C ASN A 432 -2.98 13.52 -14.27
N GLY A 433 -3.39 14.49 -15.09
CA GLY A 433 -2.58 15.59 -15.61
C GLY A 433 -1.65 15.21 -16.76
N ASP A 434 -1.86 14.07 -17.42
CA ASP A 434 -1.01 13.60 -18.52
C ASP A 434 -1.35 14.26 -19.88
N GLY A 435 -2.46 15.02 -19.94
CA GLY A 435 -2.93 15.75 -21.10
C GLY A 435 -3.92 14.99 -21.98
N TYR A 436 -4.33 13.78 -21.59
CA TYR A 436 -5.43 13.03 -22.19
C TYR A 436 -6.66 13.05 -21.27
N ALA A 437 -7.85 12.82 -21.84
CA ALA A 437 -9.08 12.74 -21.06
C ALA A 437 -9.32 11.30 -20.59
N ASP A 438 -9.82 11.13 -19.38
CA ASP A 438 -10.17 9.85 -18.77
C ASP A 438 -11.68 9.61 -18.81
N LEU A 439 -12.13 8.35 -18.62
CA LEU A 439 -13.53 7.95 -18.79
C LEU A 439 -14.11 7.25 -17.56
N LEU A 440 -15.39 7.51 -17.30
CA LEU A 440 -16.17 6.92 -16.22
C LEU A 440 -17.22 5.95 -16.75
N VAL A 441 -17.33 4.79 -16.10
CA VAL A 441 -18.42 3.82 -16.36
C VAL A 441 -19.04 3.34 -15.05
N GLY A 442 -20.38 3.37 -14.98
CA GLY A 442 -21.13 2.88 -13.83
C GLY A 442 -21.66 1.45 -14.01
N ALA A 443 -21.60 0.67 -12.93
CA ALA A 443 -22.13 -0.68 -12.81
C ALA A 443 -23.01 -0.79 -11.55
N THR A 444 -24.32 -0.56 -11.70
CA THR A 444 -25.24 -0.35 -10.56
C THR A 444 -25.48 -1.55 -9.65
N GLN A 445 -25.11 -2.76 -10.08
CA GLN A 445 -25.37 -3.98 -9.33
C GLN A 445 -24.08 -4.75 -9.02
N ASP A 446 -22.92 -4.11 -9.19
CA ASP A 446 -21.64 -4.65 -8.74
C ASP A 446 -21.63 -4.91 -7.21
N ASP A 447 -21.06 -6.04 -6.82
CA ASP A 447 -21.20 -6.65 -5.49
C ASP A 447 -20.00 -6.36 -4.56
N ASN A 448 -19.02 -5.56 -5.01
CA ASN A 448 -17.71 -5.40 -4.37
C ASN A 448 -17.75 -4.92 -2.90
N ASN A 449 -18.78 -4.20 -2.47
CA ASN A 449 -19.00 -3.86 -1.05
C ASN A 449 -20.40 -4.29 -0.54
N GLY A 450 -20.91 -5.39 -1.09
CA GLY A 450 -22.18 -6.00 -0.71
C GLY A 450 -23.15 -6.11 -1.88
N ALA A 451 -24.17 -6.97 -1.73
CA ALA A 451 -25.11 -7.30 -2.81
C ALA A 451 -25.78 -6.04 -3.41
N GLU A 452 -25.63 -5.81 -4.70
CA GLU A 452 -26.07 -4.61 -5.42
C GLU A 452 -25.56 -3.28 -4.80
N SER A 453 -24.35 -3.26 -4.22
CA SER A 453 -23.72 -2.02 -3.74
C SER A 453 -23.51 -1.00 -4.87
N GLY A 454 -23.24 -1.51 -6.08
CA GLY A 454 -22.92 -0.73 -7.26
C GLY A 454 -21.53 -0.10 -7.18
N SER A 455 -20.96 0.19 -8.35
CA SER A 455 -19.64 0.79 -8.47
C SER A 455 -19.54 1.78 -9.62
N ALA A 456 -18.63 2.74 -9.48
CA ALA A 456 -18.12 3.58 -10.56
C ALA A 456 -16.64 3.24 -10.83
N PHE A 457 -16.30 3.09 -12.10
CA PHE A 457 -14.98 2.75 -12.58
C PHE A 457 -14.39 3.92 -13.36
N LEU A 458 -13.16 4.31 -13.03
CA LEU A 458 -12.36 5.29 -13.76
C LEU A 458 -11.33 4.55 -14.62
N PHE A 459 -11.33 4.84 -15.91
CA PHE A 459 -10.38 4.33 -16.90
C PHE A 459 -9.56 5.49 -17.41
N SER A 460 -8.27 5.50 -17.04
CA SER A 460 -7.37 6.53 -17.51
C SER A 460 -6.78 6.18 -18.87
N PHE A 461 -6.63 7.21 -19.70
CA PHE A 461 -6.02 7.10 -21.02
C PHE A 461 -4.73 7.88 -21.01
N GLY A 462 -3.67 7.32 -21.58
CA GLY A 462 -2.40 8.01 -21.69
C GLY A 462 -1.70 7.71 -23.02
N PRO A 463 -0.61 8.42 -23.35
CA PRO A 463 0.14 8.19 -24.57
C PRO A 463 0.60 6.72 -24.65
N ALA A 464 0.77 6.19 -25.87
CA ALA A 464 1.14 4.80 -26.06
C ALA A 464 2.55 4.50 -25.51
N GLY A 465 2.59 4.00 -24.28
CA GLY A 465 3.80 3.90 -23.45
C GLY A 465 3.80 4.99 -22.37
N LEU A 466 2.85 4.89 -21.43
CA LEU A 466 2.81 5.67 -20.18
C LEU A 466 4.20 5.63 -19.52
N ASP A 467 4.67 6.78 -19.03
CA ASP A 467 5.99 7.05 -18.45
C ASP A 467 5.71 7.96 -17.25
N SER A 468 5.34 7.34 -16.13
CA SER A 468 4.66 7.98 -15.00
C SER A 468 5.58 8.87 -14.15
N ASP A 469 6.90 8.75 -14.29
CA ASP A 469 7.88 9.62 -13.64
C ASP A 469 8.71 10.50 -14.61
N GLY A 470 8.65 10.24 -15.92
CA GLY A 470 9.18 11.08 -16.99
C GLY A 470 10.65 10.86 -17.34
N ASP A 471 11.18 9.68 -17.03
CA ASP A 471 12.56 9.24 -17.27
C ASP A 471 12.84 8.93 -18.77
N GLY A 472 11.83 8.47 -19.51
CA GLY A 472 11.91 8.05 -20.91
C GLY A 472 11.83 6.54 -21.16
N VAL A 473 11.69 5.73 -20.12
CA VAL A 473 11.21 4.34 -20.18
C VAL A 473 9.72 4.33 -19.82
N SER A 474 8.94 3.51 -20.52
CA SER A 474 7.50 3.41 -20.25
C SER A 474 7.23 2.40 -19.14
N ASP A 475 6.30 2.67 -18.21
CA ASP A 475 5.82 1.85 -17.08
C ASP A 475 5.73 0.34 -17.37
N LYS A 476 5.31 -0.04 -18.58
CA LYS A 476 5.18 -1.45 -19.00
C LYS A 476 6.52 -2.18 -19.21
N LEU A 477 7.58 -1.42 -19.40
CA LEU A 477 8.96 -1.85 -19.55
C LEU A 477 9.82 -1.42 -18.37
N ASP A 478 9.20 -0.76 -17.38
CA ASP A 478 9.85 -0.18 -16.23
C ASP A 478 9.59 -1.03 -14.99
N ALA A 479 10.64 -1.31 -14.22
CA ALA A 479 10.52 -2.03 -12.95
C ALA A 479 10.09 -1.12 -11.79
N PHE A 480 10.30 0.20 -11.91
CA PHE A 480 10.02 1.21 -10.90
C PHE A 480 9.28 2.43 -11.50
N PRO A 481 8.03 2.30 -12.01
CA PRO A 481 7.31 3.35 -12.75
C PRO A 481 6.97 4.66 -11.99
N ALA A 482 7.60 4.93 -10.85
CA ALA A 482 7.39 6.12 -10.03
C ALA A 482 8.71 6.69 -9.46
N ASP A 483 9.87 6.18 -9.87
CA ASP A 483 11.19 6.68 -9.49
C ASP A 483 12.05 6.95 -10.75
N PRO A 484 12.15 8.21 -11.22
CA PRO A 484 12.83 8.57 -12.47
C PRO A 484 14.37 8.48 -12.39
N ALA A 485 14.89 7.76 -11.40
CA ALA A 485 16.26 7.34 -11.26
C ALA A 485 16.46 5.84 -11.55
N GLU A 486 15.39 5.03 -11.57
CA GLU A 486 15.45 3.56 -11.72
C GLU A 486 14.46 3.08 -12.79
N THR A 487 14.91 2.17 -13.65
CA THR A 487 14.06 1.63 -14.75
C THR A 487 14.11 0.11 -14.87
N THR A 488 15.12 -0.51 -14.26
CA THR A 488 15.48 -1.91 -14.46
C THR A 488 15.76 -2.53 -13.10
N ASP A 489 15.19 -3.71 -12.88
CA ASP A 489 15.53 -4.65 -11.81
C ASP A 489 16.03 -5.92 -12.53
N SER A 490 17.35 -6.08 -12.60
CA SER A 490 17.99 -7.10 -13.43
C SER A 490 17.93 -8.52 -12.83
N ASP A 491 17.65 -8.69 -11.54
CA ASP A 491 17.54 -10.01 -10.87
C ASP A 491 16.25 -10.28 -10.08
N GLY A 492 15.43 -9.24 -9.82
CA GLY A 492 14.05 -9.33 -9.34
C GLY A 492 13.90 -9.23 -7.83
N ASP A 493 14.79 -8.51 -7.15
CA ASP A 493 14.81 -8.39 -5.69
C ASP A 493 14.05 -7.16 -5.14
N GLY A 494 13.78 -6.17 -6.00
CA GLY A 494 13.05 -4.94 -5.68
C GLY A 494 13.90 -3.71 -5.38
N VAL A 495 15.22 -3.74 -5.63
CA VAL A 495 16.08 -2.55 -5.71
C VAL A 495 16.50 -2.31 -7.18
N GLY A 496 16.54 -1.05 -7.62
CA GLY A 496 16.85 -0.71 -9.02
C GLY A 496 18.35 -0.73 -9.35
N ASP A 497 18.67 -1.12 -10.59
CA ASP A 497 20.03 -1.28 -11.13
C ASP A 497 21.00 -0.09 -10.90
N ASN A 498 20.53 1.15 -10.69
CA ASN A 498 21.39 2.30 -10.42
C ASN A 498 21.62 2.59 -8.91
N ALA A 499 20.72 2.11 -8.04
CA ALA A 499 20.81 2.19 -6.58
C ALA A 499 21.46 0.94 -5.98
N ASP A 500 21.34 -0.20 -6.65
CA ASP A 500 21.90 -1.48 -6.27
C ASP A 500 23.41 -1.56 -6.57
N ALA A 501 24.20 -1.99 -5.57
CA ALA A 501 25.62 -2.27 -5.71
C ALA A 501 25.91 -3.58 -6.48
N PHE A 502 24.99 -4.55 -6.47
CA PHE A 502 25.11 -5.86 -7.13
C PHE A 502 23.88 -6.24 -8.00
N PRO A 503 23.57 -5.51 -9.11
CA PRO A 503 22.35 -5.69 -9.94
C PRO A 503 22.14 -7.04 -10.66
N ASN A 504 22.80 -8.12 -10.24
CA ASN A 504 22.68 -9.47 -10.80
C ASN A 504 22.75 -10.57 -9.71
N ASP A 505 22.71 -10.23 -8.42
CA ASP A 505 22.65 -11.17 -7.30
C ASP A 505 21.55 -10.77 -6.29
N PRO A 506 20.34 -11.37 -6.34
CA PRO A 506 19.14 -10.96 -5.57
C PRO A 506 19.21 -11.35 -4.08
N ALA A 507 20.42 -11.40 -3.54
CA ALA A 507 20.76 -11.62 -2.14
C ALA A 507 21.62 -10.47 -1.58
N GLU A 508 22.15 -9.57 -2.41
CA GLU A 508 23.02 -8.45 -2.03
C GLU A 508 22.56 -7.17 -2.73
N THR A 509 22.24 -6.12 -1.98
CA THR A 509 21.81 -4.82 -2.55
C THR A 509 22.70 -3.64 -2.17
N THR A 510 23.56 -3.83 -1.17
CA THR A 510 24.32 -2.77 -0.53
C THR A 510 25.78 -3.21 -0.39
N ASP A 511 26.69 -2.28 -0.70
CA ASP A 511 28.13 -2.34 -0.45
C ASP A 511 28.47 -1.08 0.36
N THR A 512 28.44 -1.19 1.69
CA THR A 512 28.48 -0.03 2.59
C THR A 512 29.85 0.66 2.62
N ASP A 513 30.94 -0.03 2.29
CA ASP A 513 32.30 0.53 2.27
C ASP A 513 32.98 0.62 0.89
N GLY A 514 32.47 -0.10 -0.11
CA GLY A 514 32.81 0.04 -1.52
C GLY A 514 33.93 -0.88 -2.02
N ASP A 515 34.13 -2.04 -1.39
CA ASP A 515 35.21 -2.97 -1.76
C ASP A 515 34.81 -4.05 -2.79
N GLY A 516 33.50 -4.25 -2.99
CA GLY A 516 32.93 -5.18 -3.96
C GLY A 516 32.47 -6.53 -3.41
N VAL A 517 32.29 -6.68 -2.09
CA VAL A 517 31.49 -7.74 -1.45
C VAL A 517 30.26 -7.12 -0.78
N GLY A 518 29.11 -7.80 -0.85
CA GLY A 518 27.83 -7.26 -0.37
C GLY A 518 27.61 -7.46 1.12
N ASP A 519 26.91 -6.50 1.74
CA ASP A 519 26.68 -6.42 3.20
C ASP A 519 26.11 -7.70 3.86
N ASN A 520 25.43 -8.60 3.13
CA ASN A 520 24.93 -9.87 3.70
C ASN A 520 25.94 -11.04 3.57
N ALA A 521 26.88 -10.94 2.63
CA ALA A 521 27.99 -11.88 2.45
C ALA A 521 29.24 -11.46 3.22
N ASP A 522 29.38 -10.17 3.51
CA ASP A 522 30.53 -9.60 4.21
C ASP A 522 30.47 -9.79 5.73
N ALA A 523 31.61 -10.16 6.32
CA ALA A 523 31.79 -10.24 7.76
C ALA A 523 32.04 -8.87 8.41
N PHE A 524 32.56 -7.90 7.64
CA PHE A 524 32.89 -6.54 8.07
C PHE A 524 32.37 -5.48 7.08
N PRO A 525 31.04 -5.28 6.92
CA PRO A 525 30.45 -4.37 5.92
C PRO A 525 30.76 -2.85 6.07
N ASN A 526 31.77 -2.46 6.83
CA ASN A 526 32.17 -1.07 7.06
C ASN A 526 33.71 -0.89 7.00
N ASP A 527 34.48 -1.92 6.65
CA ASP A 527 35.93 -1.87 6.46
C ASP A 527 36.32 -2.42 5.08
N PRO A 528 36.63 -1.54 4.09
CA PRO A 528 36.88 -1.92 2.70
C PRO A 528 38.27 -2.55 2.49
N THR A 529 38.82 -3.13 3.55
CA THR A 529 40.02 -3.95 3.53
C THR A 529 39.79 -5.38 4.04
N GLU A 530 38.60 -5.69 4.56
CA GLU A 530 38.27 -6.99 5.17
C GLU A 530 36.90 -7.52 4.72
N THR A 531 36.86 -8.62 3.95
CA THR A 531 35.60 -9.19 3.45
C THR A 531 35.16 -10.49 4.14
N THR A 532 35.99 -11.02 5.03
CA THR A 532 35.90 -12.43 5.44
C THR A 532 36.52 -12.63 6.82
N ASP A 533 35.79 -13.34 7.67
CA ASP A 533 36.23 -13.86 8.96
C ASP A 533 36.19 -15.40 8.86
N SER A 534 37.33 -16.01 8.54
CA SER A 534 37.40 -17.45 8.24
C SER A 534 37.29 -18.36 9.47
N ASP A 535 37.40 -17.85 10.70
CA ASP A 535 37.29 -18.64 11.93
C ASP A 535 36.30 -18.14 12.99
N GLY A 536 35.82 -16.90 12.87
CA GLY A 536 34.73 -16.31 13.63
C GLY A 536 35.17 -15.52 14.87
N ASP A 537 36.40 -15.00 14.91
CA ASP A 537 36.91 -14.24 16.07
C ASP A 537 36.63 -12.73 16.04
N GLY A 538 36.21 -12.20 14.88
CA GLY A 538 35.86 -10.80 14.68
C GLY A 538 37.00 -9.90 14.21
N VAL A 539 38.08 -10.47 13.67
CA VAL A 539 39.08 -9.74 12.86
C VAL A 539 39.17 -10.35 11.46
N GLY A 540 39.34 -9.50 10.44
CA GLY A 540 39.30 -9.94 9.05
C GLY A 540 40.58 -10.60 8.55
N ASP A 541 40.43 -11.52 7.59
CA ASP A 541 41.46 -12.38 7.01
C ASP A 541 42.70 -11.64 6.43
N ASN A 542 42.64 -10.33 6.13
CA ASN A 542 43.80 -9.56 5.61
C ASN A 542 44.59 -8.83 6.71
N ALA A 543 43.92 -8.39 7.77
CA ALA A 543 44.52 -7.83 8.99
C ALA A 543 45.08 -8.94 9.88
N ASP A 544 44.37 -10.07 9.94
CA ASP A 544 44.79 -11.22 10.72
C ASP A 544 45.99 -11.95 10.09
N LEU A 545 47.01 -12.19 10.92
CA LEU A 545 48.17 -13.02 10.58
C LEU A 545 47.89 -14.53 10.66
N TYR A 546 46.77 -14.96 11.25
CA TYR A 546 46.38 -16.36 11.48
C TYR A 546 44.91 -16.71 11.11
N PRO A 547 44.40 -16.45 9.88
CA PRO A 547 42.94 -16.44 9.55
C PRO A 547 42.16 -17.76 9.62
N ASN A 548 42.53 -18.70 10.47
CA ASN A 548 41.94 -20.03 10.64
C ASN A 548 42.11 -20.52 12.12
N ASP A 549 42.52 -19.67 13.06
CA ASP A 549 42.73 -19.92 14.49
C ASP A 549 42.10 -18.77 15.32
N PRO A 550 40.85 -18.93 15.83
CA PRO A 550 40.02 -17.85 16.39
C PRO A 550 40.43 -17.42 17.80
N THR A 551 41.74 -17.30 18.00
CA THR A 551 42.39 -16.95 19.26
C THR A 551 43.55 -15.96 19.06
N ARG A 552 43.86 -15.54 17.81
CA ARG A 552 45.07 -14.76 17.48
C ARG A 552 44.86 -13.91 16.22
N TRP A 553 44.83 -12.58 16.35
CA TRP A 553 44.41 -11.67 15.27
C TRP A 553 45.36 -10.52 14.87
N ALA A 554 46.54 -10.41 15.52
CA ALA A 554 47.66 -9.50 15.23
C ALA A 554 47.60 -8.00 15.61
N ASP A 555 48.35 -7.65 16.66
CA ASP A 555 49.26 -6.48 16.71
C ASP A 555 50.39 -6.84 17.69
N ASP A 556 51.67 -6.71 17.34
CA ASP A 556 52.85 -7.11 18.14
C ASP A 556 54.04 -6.23 17.71
N SER A 557 54.04 -5.01 18.24
CA SER A 557 54.85 -3.87 17.76
C SER A 557 56.36 -4.04 17.99
N ASP A 558 56.77 -4.89 18.92
CA ASP A 558 58.18 -5.16 19.21
C ASP A 558 58.63 -6.62 18.97
N GLY A 559 57.69 -7.56 18.80
CA GLY A 559 57.90 -8.91 18.28
C GLY A 559 58.16 -9.98 19.35
N ASP A 560 57.59 -9.82 20.54
CA ASP A 560 57.84 -10.67 21.71
C ASP A 560 56.86 -11.87 21.82
N GLY A 561 55.65 -11.71 21.27
CA GLY A 561 54.63 -12.75 21.17
C GLY A 561 53.39 -12.55 22.04
N TYR A 562 53.32 -11.48 22.84
CA TYR A 562 52.07 -10.90 23.34
C TYR A 562 51.53 -9.85 22.34
N ASN A 563 50.23 -9.54 22.40
CA ASN A 563 49.63 -8.56 21.48
C ASN A 563 49.51 -7.19 22.14
N ASP A 564 49.75 -6.09 21.41
CA ASP A 564 49.77 -4.68 21.88
C ASP A 564 48.55 -4.24 22.74
N ASP A 565 47.41 -4.92 22.63
CA ASP A 565 46.17 -4.61 23.35
C ASP A 565 46.03 -5.30 24.72
N VAL A 566 46.71 -6.45 24.89
CA VAL A 566 46.87 -7.16 26.16
C VAL A 566 48.25 -6.98 26.78
N ASP A 567 49.17 -6.39 26.02
CA ASP A 567 50.53 -6.05 26.41
C ASP A 567 50.57 -4.70 27.13
N ALA A 568 51.14 -4.66 28.33
CA ALA A 568 51.26 -3.43 29.10
C ALA A 568 52.40 -2.50 28.63
N PHE A 569 53.37 -3.02 27.87
CA PHE A 569 54.52 -2.30 27.31
C PHE A 569 54.73 -2.62 25.82
N PRO A 570 53.80 -2.23 24.91
CA PRO A 570 53.80 -2.65 23.49
C PRO A 570 54.98 -2.18 22.61
N ASN A 571 56.09 -1.73 23.18
CA ASN A 571 57.29 -1.27 22.47
C ASN A 571 58.60 -1.71 23.18
N ASP A 572 58.54 -2.53 24.24
CA ASP A 572 59.70 -3.15 24.90
C ASP A 572 59.54 -4.69 24.95
N PRO A 573 60.24 -5.46 24.08
CA PRO A 573 60.05 -6.91 23.90
C PRO A 573 60.69 -7.75 25.01
N THR A 574 60.62 -7.23 26.24
CA THR A 574 61.07 -7.85 27.48
C THR A 574 60.07 -7.69 28.64
N GLU A 575 58.99 -6.92 28.45
CA GLU A 575 57.92 -6.68 29.43
C GLU A 575 56.57 -6.73 28.71
N TRP A 576 55.58 -7.47 29.24
CA TRP A 576 54.29 -7.65 28.56
C TRP A 576 53.07 -7.62 29.50
N ILE A 577 53.27 -7.68 30.82
CA ILE A 577 52.22 -7.58 31.84
C ILE A 577 52.65 -6.52 32.87
N ASP A 578 51.66 -5.75 33.34
CA ASP A 578 51.71 -4.79 34.45
C ASP A 578 50.51 -5.13 35.35
N THR A 579 50.74 -5.88 36.44
CA THR A 579 49.66 -6.45 37.26
C THR A 579 48.98 -5.39 38.15
N ASP A 580 49.66 -4.29 38.51
CA ASP A 580 49.12 -3.25 39.39
C ASP A 580 48.78 -1.91 38.69
N GLY A 581 49.31 -1.68 37.48
CA GLY A 581 49.14 -0.47 36.68
C GLY A 581 50.02 0.71 37.09
N ASP A 582 51.15 0.47 37.76
CA ASP A 582 52.16 1.46 38.16
C ASP A 582 52.92 2.05 36.93
N GLY A 583 53.08 1.25 35.88
CA GLY A 583 53.85 1.59 34.68
C GLY A 583 55.28 1.02 34.67
N ILE A 584 55.54 -0.04 35.44
CA ILE A 584 56.73 -0.90 35.39
C ILE A 584 56.24 -2.33 35.14
N GLY A 585 56.89 -3.07 34.24
CA GLY A 585 56.45 -4.43 33.89
C GLY A 585 56.97 -5.49 34.85
N ASN A 586 56.21 -6.56 35.03
CA ASN A 586 56.45 -7.60 36.04
C ASN A 586 57.80 -8.35 35.93
N ASN A 587 58.55 -8.27 34.81
CA ASN A 587 59.91 -8.84 34.77
C ASN A 587 60.97 -7.86 35.32
N LEU A 588 60.61 -6.58 35.48
CA LEU A 588 61.44 -5.50 36.02
C LEU A 588 60.95 -4.98 37.38
N ASP A 589 59.66 -5.10 37.69
CA ASP A 589 59.15 -4.84 39.04
C ASP A 589 59.57 -5.96 40.01
N ASP A 590 59.58 -5.61 41.30
CA ASP A 590 59.79 -6.51 42.42
C ASP A 590 58.52 -6.57 43.32
N ASP A 591 57.41 -5.86 43.01
CA ASP A 591 56.18 -5.65 43.83
C ASP A 591 54.87 -5.61 42.97
N ASP A 592 54.68 -6.61 42.10
CA ASP A 592 53.66 -6.75 41.03
C ASP A 592 52.20 -6.37 41.35
N ASP A 593 51.76 -6.31 42.61
CA ASP A 593 50.36 -5.99 42.99
C ASP A 593 50.16 -4.66 43.77
N ASN A 594 51.25 -3.89 43.98
CA ASN A 594 51.33 -2.66 44.79
C ASN A 594 50.67 -2.72 46.18
N ASP A 595 50.51 -3.90 46.81
CA ASP A 595 50.13 -3.95 48.23
C ASP A 595 51.22 -3.32 49.15
N GLY A 596 52.42 -3.15 48.59
CA GLY A 596 53.59 -2.45 49.12
C GLY A 596 54.58 -3.41 49.78
N VAL A 597 54.60 -4.68 49.34
CA VAL A 597 55.28 -5.78 50.02
C VAL A 597 55.87 -6.82 49.05
N SER A 598 56.47 -6.40 47.94
CA SER A 598 57.43 -7.11 47.08
C SER A 598 57.37 -8.66 47.01
N ASP A 599 57.09 -9.20 45.82
CA ASP A 599 56.61 -10.55 45.33
C ASP A 599 57.28 -11.83 45.85
N ASN A 600 58.06 -11.72 46.91
CA ASN A 600 58.66 -12.79 47.68
C ASN A 600 58.23 -12.69 49.16
N SER A 601 57.05 -12.12 49.44
CA SER A 601 56.56 -11.87 50.79
C SER A 601 55.33 -12.70 51.17
N VAL A 602 55.41 -13.36 52.32
CA VAL A 602 54.37 -14.29 52.76
C VAL A 602 53.25 -13.57 53.52
N THR A 603 52.09 -13.40 52.87
CA THR A 603 50.89 -12.73 53.40
C THR A 603 50.11 -13.59 54.40
N MET A 604 50.06 -14.92 54.23
CA MET A 604 49.38 -15.85 55.17
C MET A 604 50.16 -17.15 55.41
N ILE A 605 50.05 -17.71 56.62
CA ILE A 605 50.53 -19.07 56.93
C ILE A 605 49.42 -19.87 57.62
N SER A 606 49.19 -21.09 57.10
CA SER A 606 48.24 -22.07 57.62
C SER A 606 48.96 -23.36 58.00
N ALA A 607 48.97 -23.69 59.30
CA ALA A 607 49.69 -24.85 59.83
C ALA A 607 48.73 -25.99 60.19
N GLY A 608 48.73 -27.04 59.36
CA GLY A 608 48.09 -28.32 59.67
C GLY A 608 48.99 -29.25 60.50
N ASP A 609 48.45 -30.41 60.91
CA ASP A 609 49.17 -31.33 61.81
C ASP A 609 50.43 -31.96 61.20
N PHE A 610 50.45 -32.16 59.88
CA PHE A 610 51.52 -32.87 59.18
C PHE A 610 52.15 -32.11 58.01
N HIS A 611 51.58 -30.95 57.63
CA HIS A 611 52.08 -30.06 56.59
C HIS A 611 51.69 -28.61 56.91
N THR A 612 52.41 -27.67 56.32
CA THR A 612 52.16 -26.24 56.43
C THR A 612 52.01 -25.68 55.04
N CYS A 613 51.10 -24.73 54.87
CA CYS A 613 50.97 -23.94 53.66
C CYS A 613 51.18 -22.47 53.98
N ALA A 614 51.77 -21.75 53.03
CA ALA A 614 51.81 -20.31 52.97
C ALA A 614 51.01 -19.82 51.77
N LEU A 615 50.60 -18.57 51.81
CA LEU A 615 50.19 -17.77 50.67
C LEU A 615 51.18 -16.61 50.60
N ASP A 616 51.77 -16.42 49.43
CA ASP A 616 52.43 -15.21 48.99
C ASP A 616 51.80 -14.81 47.64
N ASP A 617 52.33 -13.78 47.02
CA ASP A 617 51.72 -13.06 45.91
C ASP A 617 51.84 -13.89 44.62
N SER A 618 52.83 -14.79 44.57
CA SER A 618 52.94 -15.89 43.57
C SER A 618 52.00 -17.08 43.83
N GLY A 619 51.23 -17.05 44.92
CA GLY A 619 50.17 -18.01 45.25
C GLY A 619 50.44 -18.92 46.46
N VAL A 620 49.78 -20.07 46.49
CA VAL A 620 49.82 -20.98 47.65
C VAL A 620 50.99 -21.96 47.55
N HIS A 621 51.83 -22.00 48.59
CA HIS A 621 52.99 -22.91 48.71
C HIS A 621 52.86 -23.83 49.91
N CYS A 622 52.83 -25.15 49.69
CA CYS A 622 52.69 -26.12 50.76
C CYS A 622 53.91 -27.05 50.90
N TRP A 623 54.35 -27.31 52.14
CA TRP A 623 55.45 -28.24 52.45
C TRP A 623 55.16 -29.13 53.66
N GLY A 624 55.76 -30.32 53.68
CA GLY A 624 55.64 -31.29 54.77
C GLY A 624 55.32 -32.69 54.28
N ARG A 625 54.42 -33.38 54.99
CA ARG A 625 53.99 -34.73 54.64
C ARG A 625 53.04 -34.71 53.43
N ASN A 626 53.41 -35.39 52.36
CA ASN A 626 52.67 -35.39 51.09
C ASN A 626 52.10 -36.77 50.68
N ASN A 627 51.81 -37.66 51.63
CA ASN A 627 51.41 -39.06 51.35
C ASN A 627 50.12 -39.20 50.53
N TYR A 628 49.30 -38.16 50.46
CA TYR A 628 48.03 -38.12 49.74
C TYR A 628 47.93 -36.93 48.76
N GLY A 629 49.05 -36.24 48.48
CA GLY A 629 49.05 -35.04 47.64
C GLY A 629 48.68 -33.74 48.38
N GLN A 630 48.49 -33.75 49.70
CA GLN A 630 48.00 -32.58 50.47
C GLN A 630 48.91 -31.34 50.44
N SER A 631 50.19 -31.50 50.07
CA SER A 631 51.12 -30.39 49.87
C SER A 631 51.46 -30.16 48.39
N THR A 632 50.71 -30.77 47.48
CA THR A 632 50.82 -30.58 46.02
C THR A 632 49.68 -29.66 45.61
N VAL A 633 49.98 -28.38 45.50
CA VAL A 633 48.98 -27.33 45.26
C VAL A 633 48.46 -27.46 43.82
N PRO A 634 47.13 -27.43 43.59
CA PRO A 634 46.57 -27.36 42.24
C PRO A 634 46.81 -25.97 41.62
N ALA A 635 46.46 -25.79 40.35
CA ALA A 635 46.30 -24.44 39.83
C ALA A 635 45.14 -23.74 40.57
N LEU A 636 45.37 -22.50 41.00
CA LEU A 636 44.43 -21.63 41.70
C LEU A 636 44.47 -20.25 41.01
N LEU A 637 43.35 -19.55 40.95
CA LEU A 637 43.21 -18.23 40.35
C LEU A 637 43.06 -17.17 41.45
N ASN A 638 44.10 -16.37 41.69
CA ASN A 638 44.15 -15.33 42.73
C ASN A 638 43.71 -15.85 44.12
N PRO A 639 44.43 -16.82 44.71
CA PRO A 639 44.02 -17.44 45.97
C PRO A 639 44.11 -16.47 47.15
N VAL A 640 42.97 -16.08 47.73
CA VAL A 640 42.88 -15.11 48.84
C VAL A 640 42.96 -15.74 50.24
N ALA A 641 42.81 -17.06 50.36
CA ALA A 641 42.94 -17.74 51.66
C ALA A 641 43.35 -19.21 51.52
N VAL A 642 44.11 -19.72 52.50
CA VAL A 642 44.48 -21.15 52.60
C VAL A 642 44.25 -21.71 54.01
N SER A 643 43.61 -22.88 54.09
CA SER A 643 43.39 -23.65 55.31
C SER A 643 43.97 -25.05 55.19
N ALA A 644 45.09 -25.30 55.87
CA ALA A 644 45.73 -26.62 55.97
C ALA A 644 45.23 -27.37 57.21
N ALA A 645 44.85 -28.65 57.05
CA ALA A 645 44.38 -29.51 58.14
C ALA A 645 45.25 -30.77 58.30
N ASN A 646 44.69 -31.86 58.84
CA ASN A 646 45.47 -33.06 59.20
C ASN A 646 46.06 -33.77 57.97
N LEU A 647 45.26 -34.06 56.94
CA LEU A 647 45.69 -34.79 55.72
C LEU A 647 45.16 -34.20 54.41
N HIS A 648 44.54 -33.02 54.45
CA HIS A 648 44.07 -32.28 53.28
C HIS A 648 44.24 -30.77 53.49
N THR A 649 44.13 -30.02 52.42
CA THR A 649 44.20 -28.56 52.37
C THR A 649 43.00 -28.05 51.58
N CYS A 650 42.51 -26.87 51.92
CA CYS A 650 41.58 -26.13 51.09
C CYS A 650 42.10 -24.70 50.87
N ALA A 651 41.82 -24.12 49.72
CA ALA A 651 42.01 -22.71 49.43
C ALA A 651 40.70 -22.09 48.93
N LEU A 652 40.59 -20.77 49.05
CA LEU A 652 39.57 -19.95 48.39
C LEU A 652 40.28 -19.07 47.36
N ASP A 653 39.78 -19.09 46.14
CA ASP A 653 40.28 -18.36 44.98
C ASP A 653 39.09 -17.75 44.20
N ASP A 654 39.34 -16.96 43.16
CA ASP A 654 38.28 -16.24 42.41
C ASP A 654 37.23 -17.16 41.75
N SER A 655 37.58 -18.43 41.53
CA SER A 655 36.66 -19.45 41.00
C SER A 655 35.94 -20.26 42.09
N GLY A 656 36.33 -20.09 43.36
CA GLY A 656 35.65 -20.63 44.54
C GLY A 656 36.56 -21.42 45.47
N VAL A 657 35.98 -22.39 46.20
CA VAL A 657 36.72 -23.22 47.15
C VAL A 657 37.30 -24.45 46.45
N HIS A 658 38.60 -24.67 46.59
CA HIS A 658 39.31 -25.85 46.10
C HIS A 658 39.90 -26.64 47.25
N CYS A 659 39.66 -27.95 47.33
CA CYS A 659 40.21 -28.81 48.37
C CYS A 659 40.96 -30.01 47.78
N TRP A 660 42.14 -30.33 48.30
CA TRP A 660 43.00 -31.41 47.79
C TRP A 660 43.69 -32.19 48.91
N GLY A 661 44.11 -33.42 48.60
CA GLY A 661 44.75 -34.34 49.55
C GLY A 661 43.92 -35.60 49.83
N TYR A 662 43.88 -36.03 51.10
CA TYR A 662 43.14 -37.23 51.50
C TYR A 662 41.63 -37.05 51.36
N ASN A 663 40.96 -37.95 50.62
CA ASN A 663 39.53 -37.83 50.29
C ASN A 663 38.64 -39.02 50.71
N TYR A 664 39.03 -39.82 51.71
CA TYR A 664 38.30 -41.05 52.05
C TYR A 664 36.84 -40.82 52.52
N TYR A 665 36.54 -39.65 53.07
CA TYR A 665 35.21 -39.27 53.53
C TYR A 665 34.52 -38.23 52.62
N GLY A 666 35.11 -37.91 51.46
CA GLY A 666 34.60 -36.86 50.56
C GLY A 666 35.05 -35.44 50.92
N GLN A 667 35.99 -35.26 51.86
CA GLN A 667 36.40 -33.93 52.33
C GLN A 667 37.11 -33.05 51.28
N SER A 668 37.73 -33.63 50.24
CA SER A 668 38.23 -32.85 49.09
C SER A 668 37.21 -32.72 47.96
N THR A 669 36.05 -33.36 48.06
CA THR A 669 34.94 -33.19 47.12
C THR A 669 34.07 -32.02 47.55
N VAL A 670 34.43 -30.82 47.09
CA VAL A 670 33.73 -29.57 47.42
C VAL A 670 32.28 -29.62 46.90
N PRO A 671 31.27 -29.26 47.72
CA PRO A 671 29.88 -29.13 47.27
C PRO A 671 29.70 -27.89 46.38
N ALA A 672 28.53 -27.75 45.75
CA ALA A 672 28.18 -26.49 45.12
C ALA A 672 28.01 -25.40 46.21
N LEU A 673 28.77 -24.32 46.10
CA LEU A 673 28.74 -23.15 46.96
C LEU A 673 28.39 -21.91 46.11
N LEU A 674 27.69 -20.94 46.71
CA LEU A 674 27.29 -19.69 46.07
C LEU A 674 28.09 -18.52 46.64
N ASN A 675 29.05 -18.00 45.89
CA ASN A 675 29.94 -16.90 46.29
C ASN A 675 30.60 -17.16 47.66
N PRO A 676 31.43 -18.21 47.81
CA PRO A 676 32.08 -18.52 49.08
C PRO A 676 33.04 -17.40 49.50
N VAL A 677 32.94 -16.97 50.75
CA VAL A 677 33.76 -15.87 51.32
C VAL A 677 34.75 -16.34 52.40
N ALA A 678 34.63 -17.57 52.88
CA ALA A 678 35.61 -18.18 53.78
C ALA A 678 35.60 -19.71 53.71
N VAL A 679 36.75 -20.34 53.95
CA VAL A 679 36.89 -21.79 54.12
C VAL A 679 37.77 -22.11 55.33
N SER A 680 37.36 -23.12 56.11
CA SER A 680 38.11 -23.64 57.24
C SER A 680 38.15 -25.16 57.21
N ALA A 681 39.37 -25.72 57.20
CA ALA A 681 39.61 -27.16 57.10
C ALA A 681 39.82 -27.79 58.49
N GLY A 682 39.00 -28.79 58.82
CA GLY A 682 39.06 -29.59 60.03
C GLY A 682 39.74 -30.94 59.81
N GLY A 683 39.74 -31.81 60.82
CA GLY A 683 40.58 -33.02 60.81
C GLY A 683 40.30 -34.02 59.66
N TYR A 684 39.02 -34.30 59.40
CA TYR A 684 38.56 -35.18 58.31
C TYR A 684 37.33 -34.64 57.58
N HIS A 685 37.07 -33.35 57.76
CA HIS A 685 35.93 -32.59 57.27
C HIS A 685 36.35 -31.12 57.17
N ASN A 686 35.47 -30.26 56.69
CA ASN A 686 35.70 -28.84 56.52
C ASN A 686 34.36 -28.11 56.47
N CYS A 687 34.43 -26.79 56.58
CA CYS A 687 33.29 -25.90 56.46
C CYS A 687 33.66 -24.67 55.64
N ALA A 688 32.74 -24.21 54.78
CA ALA A 688 32.80 -22.94 54.09
C ALA A 688 31.62 -22.06 54.47
N LEU A 689 31.79 -20.75 54.34
CA LEU A 689 30.74 -19.74 54.44
C LEU A 689 30.51 -19.15 53.04
N ASP A 690 29.25 -19.14 52.61
CA ASP A 690 28.80 -18.62 51.32
C ASP A 690 27.50 -17.80 51.47
N ASP A 691 26.97 -17.20 50.40
CA ASP A 691 25.78 -16.34 50.42
C ASP A 691 24.51 -17.02 50.97
N SER A 692 24.48 -18.36 50.98
CA SER A 692 23.38 -19.17 51.50
C SER A 692 23.61 -19.72 52.92
N GLY A 693 24.83 -19.58 53.46
CA GLY A 693 25.19 -19.86 54.85
C GLY A 693 26.45 -20.71 55.03
N VAL A 694 26.51 -21.44 56.15
CA VAL A 694 27.63 -22.35 56.44
C VAL A 694 27.33 -23.74 55.90
N HIS A 695 28.22 -24.26 55.07
CA HIS A 695 28.16 -25.63 54.54
C HIS A 695 29.37 -26.41 55.01
N CYS A 696 29.15 -27.62 55.54
CA CYS A 696 30.22 -28.48 56.00
C CYS A 696 30.14 -29.86 55.33
N TRP A 697 31.28 -30.43 54.94
CA TRP A 697 31.34 -31.72 54.24
C TRP A 697 32.54 -32.58 54.67
N GLY A 698 32.55 -33.86 54.29
CA GLY A 698 33.52 -34.85 54.75
C GLY A 698 32.97 -35.79 55.84
N SER A 699 33.83 -36.19 56.79
CA SER A 699 33.45 -37.12 57.86
C SER A 699 32.42 -36.51 58.81
N ASN A 700 31.35 -37.24 59.13
CA ASN A 700 30.27 -36.81 60.04
C ASN A 700 30.04 -37.82 61.19
N SER A 701 31.08 -38.50 61.65
CA SER A 701 30.97 -39.54 62.70
C SER A 701 30.45 -39.02 64.05
N ASP A 702 30.71 -37.75 64.33
CA ASP A 702 30.44 -37.11 65.62
C ASP A 702 29.46 -35.93 65.49
N GLY A 703 28.86 -35.75 64.31
CA GLY A 703 27.91 -34.68 64.00
C GLY A 703 28.54 -33.40 63.43
N GLN A 704 29.84 -33.39 63.13
CA GLN A 704 30.57 -32.19 62.68
C GLN A 704 30.07 -31.58 61.35
N THR A 705 29.53 -32.35 60.39
CA THR A 705 28.94 -31.77 59.17
C THR A 705 27.45 -31.43 59.32
N SER A 706 26.89 -31.59 60.53
CA SER A 706 25.46 -31.43 60.81
C SER A 706 25.18 -30.01 61.30
N VAL A 707 25.35 -29.03 60.40
CA VAL A 707 25.28 -27.59 60.70
C VAL A 707 23.95 -27.25 61.39
N PRO A 708 23.96 -26.56 62.55
CA PRO A 708 22.76 -26.10 63.22
C PRO A 708 22.09 -24.96 62.43
N ALA A 709 20.87 -24.57 62.82
CA ALA A 709 20.28 -23.35 62.28
C ALA A 709 21.07 -22.13 62.78
N LEU A 710 21.65 -21.37 61.84
CA LEU A 710 22.42 -20.14 62.07
C LEU A 710 21.65 -18.94 61.48
N LEU A 711 21.85 -17.76 62.06
CA LEU A 711 21.25 -16.49 61.62
C LEU A 711 22.35 -15.53 61.16
N ASN A 712 22.45 -15.32 59.85
CA ASN A 712 23.46 -14.47 59.21
C ASN A 712 24.89 -14.79 59.71
N PRO A 713 25.39 -16.01 59.46
CA PRO A 713 26.75 -16.37 59.88
C PRO A 713 27.80 -15.50 59.16
N VAL A 714 28.81 -15.03 59.91
CA VAL A 714 29.87 -14.14 59.42
C VAL A 714 31.28 -14.75 59.53
N ALA A 715 31.43 -15.86 60.25
CA ALA A 715 32.69 -16.61 60.31
C ALA A 715 32.43 -18.08 60.67
N VAL A 716 33.29 -18.97 60.18
CA VAL A 716 33.33 -20.38 60.55
C VAL A 716 34.76 -20.85 60.83
N SER A 717 34.93 -21.70 61.83
CA SER A 717 36.19 -22.33 62.22
C SER A 717 35.98 -23.81 62.44
N ALA A 718 36.69 -24.64 61.68
CA ALA A 718 36.69 -26.08 61.82
C ALA A 718 37.86 -26.55 62.70
N GLY A 719 37.62 -27.56 63.53
CA GLY A 719 38.64 -28.27 64.31
C GLY A 719 38.70 -29.75 63.94
N ASP A 720 39.43 -30.57 64.71
CA ASP A 720 39.63 -31.99 64.36
C ASP A 720 38.33 -32.81 64.20
N TYR A 721 37.34 -32.55 65.07
CA TYR A 721 36.10 -33.33 65.20
C TYR A 721 34.88 -32.47 65.59
N HIS A 722 35.02 -31.14 65.57
CA HIS A 722 34.00 -30.18 65.99
C HIS A 722 34.23 -28.84 65.30
N ASP A 723 33.18 -28.05 65.21
CA ASP A 723 33.16 -26.79 64.45
C ASP A 723 32.47 -25.72 65.26
N CYS A 724 32.79 -24.46 64.95
CA CYS A 724 32.16 -23.28 65.52
C CYS A 724 31.88 -22.26 64.42
N ALA A 725 30.69 -21.65 64.45
CA ALA A 725 30.36 -20.48 63.65
C ALA A 725 29.98 -19.29 64.56
N LEU A 726 30.25 -18.08 64.06
CA LEU A 726 29.78 -16.84 64.63
C LEU A 726 28.61 -16.32 63.77
N ASP A 727 27.48 -16.06 64.41
CA ASP A 727 26.26 -15.54 63.79
C ASP A 727 25.66 -14.39 64.63
N ASP A 728 24.60 -13.73 64.16
CA ASP A 728 23.94 -12.59 64.83
C ASP A 728 23.48 -12.88 66.27
N SER A 729 23.29 -14.16 66.62
CA SER A 729 22.86 -14.60 67.95
C SER A 729 24.02 -15.07 68.85
N GLY A 730 25.22 -15.27 68.30
CA GLY A 730 26.45 -15.54 69.03
C GLY A 730 27.30 -16.66 68.43
N VAL A 731 28.11 -17.31 69.28
CA VAL A 731 28.95 -18.44 68.89
C VAL A 731 28.22 -19.76 69.12
N HIS A 732 28.02 -20.50 68.04
CA HIS A 732 27.45 -21.85 68.03
C HIS A 732 28.52 -22.85 67.66
N CYS A 733 28.67 -23.91 68.46
CA CYS A 733 29.60 -25.00 68.16
C CYS A 733 28.88 -26.35 68.20
N TRP A 734 29.25 -27.24 67.30
CA TRP A 734 28.64 -28.57 67.12
C TRP A 734 29.71 -29.64 66.80
N GLY A 735 29.30 -30.91 66.73
CA GLY A 735 30.23 -32.04 66.64
C GLY A 735 30.65 -32.62 68.00
N TYR A 736 31.85 -33.21 68.05
CA TYR A 736 32.33 -34.01 69.18
C TYR A 736 32.53 -33.19 70.46
N ASN A 737 31.80 -33.51 71.55
CA ASN A 737 31.83 -32.73 72.80
C ASN A 737 32.40 -33.47 74.03
N TYR A 738 33.17 -34.54 73.87
CA TYR A 738 33.61 -35.36 75.03
C TYR A 738 34.44 -34.58 76.06
N TYR A 739 35.24 -33.60 75.61
CA TYR A 739 36.04 -32.73 76.48
C TYR A 739 35.37 -31.39 76.82
N GLY A 740 34.11 -31.18 76.41
CA GLY A 740 33.40 -29.91 76.60
C GLY A 740 33.67 -28.86 75.52
N GLN A 741 34.38 -29.19 74.44
CA GLN A 741 34.79 -28.24 73.40
C GLN A 741 33.66 -27.59 72.58
N THR A 742 32.45 -28.18 72.51
CA THR A 742 31.26 -27.48 71.95
C THR A 742 30.40 -26.79 73.01
N THR A 743 30.85 -26.81 74.28
CA THR A 743 30.15 -26.21 75.42
C THR A 743 30.53 -24.74 75.59
N VAL A 744 30.16 -23.92 74.59
CA VAL A 744 30.46 -22.48 74.55
C VAL A 744 29.98 -21.78 75.84
N PRO A 745 30.81 -20.93 76.47
CA PRO A 745 30.44 -20.14 77.63
C PRO A 745 29.17 -19.29 77.39
N ALA A 746 28.30 -19.21 78.40
CA ALA A 746 27.00 -18.53 78.27
C ALA A 746 27.11 -17.04 77.89
N SER A 747 28.23 -16.37 78.19
CA SER A 747 28.49 -14.98 77.82
C SER A 747 28.73 -14.75 76.32
N LEU A 748 28.85 -15.82 75.51
CA LEU A 748 29.07 -15.76 74.06
C LEU A 748 27.88 -16.33 73.26
N ARG A 749 26.73 -16.58 73.93
CA ARG A 749 25.55 -17.27 73.38
C ARG A 749 24.27 -16.40 73.31
N SER A 750 24.43 -15.07 73.26
CA SER A 750 23.29 -14.16 73.09
C SER A 750 23.71 -12.82 72.48
N GLY A 751 23.06 -12.42 71.40
CA GLY A 751 23.23 -11.14 70.68
C GLY A 751 22.81 -9.87 71.45
N ASP A 752 22.93 -9.85 72.78
CA ASP A 752 22.87 -8.62 73.56
C ASP A 752 24.25 -7.94 73.52
N ASN A 753 24.38 -6.95 72.62
CA ASN A 753 25.57 -6.18 72.26
C ASN A 753 26.56 -6.86 71.30
N CYS A 754 26.35 -6.67 69.98
CA CYS A 754 27.27 -5.82 69.20
C CYS A 754 26.51 -5.10 68.07
N ARG A 755 26.84 -3.82 67.94
CA ARG A 755 26.55 -2.91 66.83
C ARG A 755 27.88 -2.28 66.46
#